data_AF-A0A497ANV1-F1
#
_entry.id   AF-A0A497ANV1-F1
#
_cell.length_a   1.000
_cell.length_b   1.000
_cell.length_c   1.000
_cell.angle_alpha   90.00
_cell.angle_beta   90.00
_cell.angle_gamma   90.00
#
_symmetry.space_group_name_H-M   'P 1'
#
loop_
_entity.id
_entity.type
_entity.pdbx_description
1 polymer ?
#
loop_
_entity_poly.entity_id
_entity_poly.type
_entity_poly.pdbx_seq_one_letter_code
_entity_poly.pdbx_strand_id
1 'polypeptide(L)'
;MPDKTLSSCLILLLLFSASHLIHAEGLPTPLQPGSDPAPVTFSLVIHENGTWEGEALFSHVSLLREKTLDAQAQQEAVAIFGNHGVRYNLDEKEDGSYTFYLTGDDAQEIVELALSAGHAVKRLDGPVALDIGGSIRTGQEMALTLTANPSTGYSWEMEAQAGSAISQINDVETHQVTQGLGTPARQIIRLKTADTGQTALRLLYRRPWQADLAPAMVVSIQATGLNLAEICAALSAPPPPPVPINTLGIQAEALQQPTFLSSTQTLPSAYNWCDANGGCTSIKNQASCGSCWAFATVGPLEAHLQAASQTTDLSEQYLVSCNERDYDCSGGWFAHDYHEWDKLPSEPAAGAVLESAFPYAASDIACAGPYTHPHKIADWRYVESSSSTPSVDAIKQAIYDHGPVAAAICVNSTFQGYGGGVFNPSATCNGINHAIVLVGWNDAEQTWTLRNSWGADWGEGGYMRIRYGVYQVGYAANYVVYTSSTPFVATDWVYLPLALRDFETTLTYDLANGNFENGQDGSWTESSSKGWDLITNASDLHISPHGGNWAVWLGGDNDEIAALSQQVTIPSSAATLNYWYWISSEDACGFDYAYVRFGTTMLKSYNLCESNNTSGWTSQQIDVTGWQSQTVELNFAIETDWILNSNFFLDDVSVSTIATPLALPISPALSGKPATGATIPKGTQ
;
A
#
# COMPACT_ATOMS: atom_id res chain seq x y z
N MET A 1 -43.30 17.80 22.76
CA MET A 1 -43.00 16.35 22.64
C MET A 1 -41.49 16.27 22.66
N PRO A 2 -40.86 15.56 23.60
CA PRO A 2 -39.45 15.80 23.91
C PRO A 2 -38.52 15.24 22.83
N ASP A 3 -37.47 16.01 22.58
CA ASP A 3 -36.27 15.72 21.81
C ASP A 3 -35.90 14.23 21.78
N LYS A 4 -35.92 13.65 20.57
CA LYS A 4 -35.26 12.37 20.28
C LYS A 4 -34.54 12.49 18.96
N THR A 5 -33.26 12.79 19.06
CA THR A 5 -32.24 12.79 18.01
C THR A 5 -32.30 11.48 17.23
N LEU A 6 -32.55 11.61 15.92
CA LEU A 6 -32.51 10.55 14.90
C LEU A 6 -31.08 10.03 14.76
N SER A 7 -30.88 8.71 14.87
CA SER A 7 -29.56 8.06 14.75
C SER A 7 -29.73 6.63 14.21
N SER A 8 -28.95 6.24 13.16
CA SER A 8 -29.10 5.53 11.82
C SER A 8 -29.30 3.96 11.62
N CYS A 9 -30.27 3.44 10.79
CA CYS A 9 -30.27 2.19 9.93
C CYS A 9 -31.52 1.89 9.13
N LEU A 10 -31.33 1.23 7.97
CA LEU A 10 -32.06 0.00 7.56
C LEU A 10 -31.29 -0.67 6.39
N ILE A 11 -30.53 0.12 5.65
CA ILE A 11 -29.90 -0.23 4.36
C ILE A 11 -28.93 -1.43 4.46
N LEU A 12 -28.28 -1.63 5.60
CA LEU A 12 -27.20 -2.61 5.75
C LEU A 12 -27.64 -4.06 5.98
N LEU A 13 -28.84 -4.26 6.50
CA LEU A 13 -29.39 -5.58 6.80
C LEU A 13 -29.74 -6.42 5.57
N LEU A 14 -30.09 -5.70 4.51
CA LEU A 14 -30.51 -6.24 3.23
C LEU A 14 -29.32 -6.39 2.25
N LEU A 15 -28.29 -5.53 2.39
CA LEU A 15 -26.99 -5.66 1.72
C LEU A 15 -26.22 -6.93 2.11
N PHE A 16 -26.30 -7.33 3.39
CA PHE A 16 -25.56 -8.47 3.94
C PHE A 16 -26.16 -9.82 3.52
N SER A 17 -27.49 -9.93 3.52
CA SER A 17 -28.20 -11.15 3.12
C SER A 17 -28.05 -11.39 1.61
N ALA A 18 -28.16 -10.35 0.78
CA ALA A 18 -27.91 -10.44 -0.67
C ALA A 18 -26.49 -10.94 -1.01
N SER A 19 -25.47 -10.37 -0.36
CA SER A 19 -24.06 -10.68 -0.67
C SER A 19 -23.63 -12.06 -0.18
N HIS A 20 -24.12 -12.54 0.97
CA HIS A 20 -23.88 -13.92 1.42
C HIS A 20 -24.64 -14.96 0.58
N LEU A 21 -25.86 -14.66 0.13
CA LEU A 21 -26.62 -15.53 -0.78
C LEU A 21 -25.92 -15.67 -2.15
N ILE A 22 -25.18 -14.65 -2.60
CA ILE A 22 -24.38 -14.68 -3.84
C ILE A 22 -23.04 -15.42 -3.65
N HIS A 23 -22.42 -15.35 -2.46
CA HIS A 23 -21.08 -15.88 -2.19
C HIS A 23 -21.02 -17.31 -1.60
N ALA A 24 -22.15 -17.88 -1.16
CA ALA A 24 -22.19 -19.25 -0.64
C ALA A 24 -21.84 -20.31 -1.71
N GLU A 25 -21.88 -19.95 -2.99
CA GLU A 25 -21.37 -20.77 -4.08
C GLU A 25 -20.08 -20.14 -4.60
N GLY A 26 -18.95 -20.84 -4.45
CA GLY A 26 -17.74 -20.52 -5.21
C GLY A 26 -18.06 -20.68 -6.69
N LEU A 27 -18.51 -19.59 -7.35
CA LEU A 27 -18.86 -19.56 -8.76
C LEU A 27 -17.59 -19.79 -9.58
N PRO A 28 -17.41 -20.97 -10.20
CA PRO A 28 -16.21 -21.28 -10.94
C PRO A 28 -16.42 -20.90 -12.41
N THR A 29 -16.76 -19.65 -12.73
CA THR A 29 -16.75 -19.13 -14.11
C THR A 29 -17.08 -17.64 -14.16
N PRO A 30 -16.44 -16.85 -15.06
CA PRO A 30 -16.94 -15.52 -15.41
C PRO A 30 -18.36 -15.63 -15.96
N LEU A 31 -19.25 -14.75 -15.50
CA LEU A 31 -20.60 -14.61 -16.06
C LEU A 31 -20.51 -14.48 -17.60
N GLN A 32 -21.32 -15.27 -18.31
CA GLN A 32 -21.43 -15.19 -19.76
C GLN A 32 -21.81 -13.76 -20.19
N PRO A 33 -21.16 -13.17 -21.21
CA PRO A 33 -21.53 -11.85 -21.69
C PRO A 33 -22.94 -11.89 -22.32
N GLY A 34 -23.90 -11.18 -21.72
CA GLY A 34 -25.24 -10.97 -22.29
C GLY A 34 -26.45 -11.24 -21.39
N SER A 35 -26.25 -11.67 -20.13
CA SER A 35 -27.31 -11.72 -19.13
C SER A 35 -26.98 -10.78 -17.98
N ASP A 36 -27.34 -9.50 -18.09
CA ASP A 36 -27.29 -8.62 -16.92
C ASP A 36 -28.33 -9.15 -15.92
N PRO A 37 -27.94 -9.61 -14.72
CA PRO A 37 -28.91 -9.90 -13.69
C PRO A 37 -29.69 -8.62 -13.40
N ALA A 38 -31.01 -8.73 -13.35
CA ALA A 38 -31.83 -7.57 -13.00
C ALA A 38 -31.41 -7.05 -11.61
N PRO A 39 -31.45 -5.72 -11.38
CA PRO A 39 -30.86 -5.11 -10.20
C PRO A 39 -31.62 -5.50 -8.94
N VAL A 40 -30.88 -5.74 -7.86
CA VAL A 40 -31.50 -5.94 -6.55
C VAL A 40 -32.11 -4.63 -6.10
N THR A 41 -33.42 -4.63 -5.84
CA THR A 41 -34.14 -3.39 -5.48
C THR A 41 -34.61 -3.48 -4.03
N PHE A 42 -34.29 -2.45 -3.26
CA PHE A 42 -34.74 -2.28 -1.90
C PHE A 42 -35.58 -1.02 -1.80
N SER A 43 -36.76 -1.12 -1.22
CA SER A 43 -37.66 0.02 -0.99
C SER A 43 -38.04 0.08 0.48
N LEU A 44 -37.89 1.25 1.09
CA LEU A 44 -38.35 1.53 2.45
C LEU A 44 -39.36 2.67 2.42
N VAL A 45 -40.52 2.45 3.02
CA VAL A 45 -41.54 3.46 3.25
C VAL A 45 -41.66 3.74 4.75
N ILE A 46 -41.49 5.00 5.14
CA ILE A 46 -41.69 5.46 6.53
C ILE A 46 -42.97 6.29 6.59
N HIS A 47 -43.87 5.93 7.52
CA HIS A 47 -45.17 6.57 7.70
C HIS A 47 -45.15 7.63 8.81
N GLU A 48 -46.07 8.59 8.74
CA GLU A 48 -46.18 9.70 9.70
C GLU A 48 -46.41 9.25 11.16
N ASN A 49 -47.01 8.08 11.35
CA ASN A 49 -47.26 7.47 12.67
C ASN A 49 -46.03 6.74 13.25
N GLY A 50 -44.89 6.75 12.55
CA GLY A 50 -43.65 6.10 12.96
C GLY A 50 -43.53 4.62 12.56
N THR A 51 -44.57 4.01 11.98
CA THR A 51 -44.47 2.66 11.43
C THR A 51 -43.74 2.68 10.08
N TRP A 52 -43.20 1.54 9.68
CA TRP A 52 -42.46 1.44 8.42
C TRP A 52 -42.69 0.09 7.74
N GLU A 53 -42.54 0.11 6.41
CA GLU A 53 -42.64 -1.06 5.54
C GLU A 53 -41.42 -1.10 4.61
N GLY A 54 -40.76 -2.26 4.51
CA GLY A 54 -39.62 -2.51 3.65
C GLY A 54 -39.92 -3.64 2.67
N GLU A 55 -39.48 -3.47 1.43
CA GLU A 55 -39.54 -4.49 0.38
C GLU A 55 -38.16 -4.69 -0.23
N ALA A 56 -37.76 -5.94 -0.39
CA ALA A 56 -36.49 -6.34 -0.97
C ALA A 56 -36.74 -7.36 -2.08
N LEU A 57 -36.46 -6.99 -3.33
CA LEU A 57 -36.65 -7.82 -4.51
C LEU A 57 -35.31 -8.36 -5.02
N PHE A 58 -35.23 -9.68 -5.13
CA PHE A 58 -34.07 -10.41 -5.66
C PHE A 58 -34.44 -11.08 -6.97
N SER A 59 -33.97 -10.55 -8.09
CA SER A 59 -34.21 -11.11 -9.42
C SER A 59 -33.09 -12.06 -9.84
N HIS A 60 -33.47 -13.23 -10.35
CA HIS A 60 -32.56 -14.20 -10.98
C HIS A 60 -31.32 -14.53 -10.15
N VAL A 61 -31.52 -15.23 -9.03
CA VAL A 61 -30.42 -16.06 -8.57
C VAL A 61 -30.44 -17.33 -9.41
N SER A 62 -29.30 -17.70 -9.96
CA SER A 62 -29.09 -19.01 -10.61
C SER A 62 -29.07 -20.13 -9.55
N LEU A 63 -29.98 -20.08 -8.57
CA LEU A 63 -30.07 -21.01 -7.47
C LEU A 63 -30.76 -22.28 -7.94
N LEU A 64 -29.94 -23.29 -8.13
CA LEU A 64 -30.35 -24.67 -8.15
C LEU A 64 -31.11 -24.99 -6.84
N ARG A 65 -32.43 -25.11 -6.92
CA ARG A 65 -33.31 -26.02 -6.13
C ARG A 65 -32.75 -26.56 -4.79
N GLU A 66 -32.49 -25.74 -3.78
CA GLU A 66 -32.18 -26.25 -2.43
C GLU A 66 -32.99 -25.54 -1.32
N LYS A 67 -33.84 -26.32 -0.64
CA LYS A 67 -34.63 -25.94 0.55
C LYS A 67 -33.79 -25.45 1.74
N THR A 68 -32.48 -25.60 1.67
CA THR A 68 -31.49 -25.28 2.71
C THR A 68 -31.33 -23.77 2.87
N LEU A 69 -31.46 -23.01 1.78
CA LEU A 69 -31.32 -21.55 1.76
C LEU A 69 -32.50 -20.84 2.45
N ASP A 70 -33.74 -21.30 2.24
CA ASP A 70 -34.92 -20.78 2.93
C ASP A 70 -34.80 -20.95 4.45
N ALA A 71 -34.28 -22.10 4.90
CA ALA A 71 -34.07 -22.37 6.32
C ALA A 71 -32.97 -21.48 6.92
N GLN A 72 -31.87 -21.24 6.18
CA GLN A 72 -30.78 -20.39 6.64
C GLN A 72 -31.17 -18.90 6.65
N ALA A 73 -31.81 -18.41 5.58
CA ALA A 73 -32.33 -17.05 5.51
C ALA A 73 -33.41 -16.80 6.59
N GLN A 74 -34.27 -17.78 6.87
CA GLN A 74 -35.21 -17.70 7.99
C GLN A 74 -34.49 -17.73 9.36
N GLN A 75 -33.46 -18.55 9.53
CA GLN A 75 -32.72 -18.64 10.80
C GLN A 75 -31.94 -17.36 11.10
N GLU A 76 -31.33 -16.75 10.08
CA GLU A 76 -30.67 -15.45 10.16
C GLU A 76 -31.69 -14.33 10.39
N ALA A 77 -32.82 -14.34 9.68
CA ALA A 77 -33.91 -13.40 9.91
C ALA A 77 -34.45 -13.48 11.35
N VAL A 78 -34.64 -14.68 11.92
CA VAL A 78 -35.03 -14.85 13.33
C VAL A 78 -33.95 -14.34 14.28
N ALA A 79 -32.68 -14.65 14.03
CA ALA A 79 -31.58 -14.23 14.89
C ALA A 79 -31.44 -12.70 14.94
N ILE A 80 -31.71 -12.03 13.83
CA ILE A 80 -31.54 -10.58 13.70
C ILE A 80 -32.81 -9.82 14.05
N PHE A 81 -33.98 -10.21 13.52
CA PHE A 81 -35.23 -9.49 13.72
C PHE A 81 -35.99 -9.90 14.99
N GLY A 82 -35.76 -11.13 15.47
CA GLY A 82 -36.51 -11.71 16.59
C GLY A 82 -36.40 -10.92 17.90
N ASN A 83 -35.34 -10.14 18.07
CA ASN A 83 -35.11 -9.30 19.25
C ASN A 83 -35.53 -7.83 19.08
N HIS A 84 -35.95 -7.42 17.88
CA HIS A 84 -36.16 -6.00 17.53
C HIS A 84 -37.60 -5.70 17.07
N GLY A 85 -38.58 -6.54 17.38
CA GLY A 85 -39.99 -6.27 17.05
C GLY A 85 -40.33 -6.27 15.55
N VAL A 86 -39.36 -6.54 14.68
CA VAL A 86 -39.53 -6.53 13.22
C VAL A 86 -40.26 -7.80 12.77
N ARG A 87 -41.37 -7.61 12.06
CA ARG A 87 -42.12 -8.69 11.40
C ARG A 87 -41.62 -8.84 9.98
N TYR A 88 -41.41 -10.07 9.52
CA TYR A 88 -40.96 -10.34 8.16
C TYR A 88 -41.80 -11.41 7.47
N ASN A 89 -41.86 -11.37 6.15
CA ASN A 89 -42.45 -12.39 5.29
C ASN A 89 -41.58 -12.59 4.04
N LEU A 90 -41.40 -13.84 3.62
CA LEU A 90 -40.69 -14.20 2.39
C LEU A 90 -41.68 -14.79 1.40
N ASP A 91 -41.75 -14.21 0.20
CA ASP A 91 -42.63 -14.64 -0.88
C ASP A 91 -41.80 -15.03 -2.11
N GLU A 92 -41.93 -16.26 -2.58
CA GLU A 92 -41.34 -16.74 -3.84
C GLU A 92 -42.33 -16.43 -4.98
N LYS A 93 -41.87 -15.72 -6.00
CA LYS A 93 -42.67 -15.35 -7.18
C LYS A 93 -42.63 -16.46 -8.23
N GLU A 94 -43.64 -16.50 -9.10
CA GLU A 94 -43.75 -17.50 -10.18
C GLU A 94 -42.57 -17.49 -11.17
N ASP A 95 -41.84 -16.38 -11.26
CA ASP A 95 -40.65 -16.21 -12.10
C ASP A 95 -39.34 -16.64 -11.41
N GLY A 96 -39.40 -17.17 -10.18
CA GLY A 96 -38.26 -17.59 -9.38
C GLY A 96 -37.53 -16.45 -8.67
N SER A 97 -38.08 -15.23 -8.67
CA SER A 97 -37.61 -14.15 -7.81
C SER A 97 -38.16 -14.28 -6.38
N TYR A 98 -37.46 -13.70 -5.41
CA TYR A 98 -37.90 -13.66 -4.01
C TYR A 98 -38.18 -12.22 -3.60
N THR A 99 -39.23 -12.04 -2.80
CA THR A 99 -39.54 -10.77 -2.15
C THR A 99 -39.55 -10.94 -0.64
N PHE A 100 -38.69 -10.19 0.05
CA PHE A 100 -38.78 -10.05 1.50
C PHE A 100 -39.59 -8.80 1.83
N TYR A 101 -40.66 -8.98 2.59
CA TYR A 101 -41.43 -7.90 3.19
C TYR A 101 -41.05 -7.77 4.66
N LEU A 102 -40.76 -6.56 5.09
CA LEU A 102 -40.40 -6.22 6.46
C LEU A 102 -41.37 -5.15 6.97
N THR A 103 -41.83 -5.27 8.21
CA THR A 103 -42.63 -4.22 8.87
C THR A 103 -42.18 -4.05 10.30
N GLY A 104 -42.21 -2.82 10.81
CA GLY A 104 -41.93 -2.53 12.21
C GLY A 104 -42.81 -1.41 12.74
N ASP A 105 -42.93 -1.36 14.06
CA ASP A 105 -43.86 -0.47 14.76
C ASP A 105 -43.19 0.82 15.27
N ASP A 106 -41.84 0.85 15.33
CA ASP A 106 -41.05 2.04 15.68
C ASP A 106 -39.91 2.26 14.67
N ALA A 107 -39.90 3.43 14.03
CA ALA A 107 -38.81 3.84 13.17
C ALA A 107 -37.47 3.89 13.94
N GLN A 108 -37.45 4.20 15.26
CA GLN A 108 -36.23 4.21 16.09
C GLN A 108 -35.53 2.85 16.17
N GLU A 109 -36.26 1.73 16.15
CA GLU A 109 -35.67 0.38 16.14
C GLU A 109 -34.92 0.11 14.85
N ILE A 110 -35.48 0.59 13.73
CA ILE A 110 -34.79 0.68 12.45
C ILE A 110 -33.55 1.53 12.65
N VAL A 111 -33.68 2.71 13.26
CA VAL A 111 -32.58 3.65 13.31
C VAL A 111 -31.42 3.16 14.24
N GLU A 112 -31.60 2.26 15.19
CA GLU A 112 -30.45 1.73 15.99
C GLU A 112 -29.64 0.63 15.28
N LEU A 113 -30.18 -0.02 14.24
CA LEU A 113 -29.59 -1.20 13.58
C LEU A 113 -28.44 -0.93 12.55
N ALA A 114 -28.02 0.32 12.19
CA ALA A 114 -27.03 0.64 11.09
C ALA A 114 -25.91 1.43 11.65
N LEU A 115 -26.09 2.10 12.77
CA LEU A 115 -24.97 2.60 13.53
C LEU A 115 -24.02 1.43 13.82
N SER A 116 -24.53 0.21 14.05
CA SER A 116 -23.74 -1.02 14.17
C SER A 116 -23.17 -1.53 12.84
N ALA A 117 -23.77 -1.15 11.72
CA ALA A 117 -23.50 -1.73 10.40
C ALA A 117 -22.71 -0.79 9.47
N GLY A 118 -22.46 0.47 9.87
CA GLY A 118 -21.59 1.45 9.18
C GLY A 118 -20.14 0.98 8.94
N HIS A 119 -19.79 -0.23 9.38
CA HIS A 119 -18.55 -0.95 9.06
C HIS A 119 -18.59 -1.71 7.71
N ALA A 120 -19.74 -1.83 7.02
CA ALA A 120 -19.92 -2.78 5.92
C ALA A 120 -20.05 -2.19 4.49
N VAL A 121 -19.50 -0.99 4.23
CA VAL A 121 -19.21 -0.56 2.85
C VAL A 121 -18.10 -1.40 2.19
N LYS A 122 -17.58 -2.41 2.89
CA LYS A 122 -16.62 -3.42 2.39
C LYS A 122 -17.13 -4.32 1.24
N ARG A 123 -18.40 -4.27 0.82
CA ARG A 123 -19.02 -5.34 -0.02
C ARG A 123 -19.90 -4.89 -1.20
N LEU A 124 -19.66 -3.71 -1.78
CA LEU A 124 -20.37 -3.28 -2.98
C LEU A 124 -19.55 -3.63 -4.23
N ASP A 125 -19.84 -4.77 -4.86
CA ASP A 125 -19.17 -5.25 -6.09
C ASP A 125 -19.78 -4.63 -7.36
N GLY A 126 -19.95 -3.31 -7.36
CA GLY A 126 -20.48 -2.61 -8.52
C GLY A 126 -21.21 -1.31 -8.18
N PRO A 127 -21.76 -0.64 -9.22
CA PRO A 127 -22.48 0.61 -9.05
C PRO A 127 -23.75 0.44 -8.20
N VAL A 128 -24.02 1.39 -7.30
CA VAL A 128 -25.23 1.42 -6.47
C VAL A 128 -25.97 2.74 -6.66
N ALA A 129 -27.29 2.71 -6.72
CA ALA A 129 -28.13 3.89 -6.66
C ALA A 129 -28.79 4.00 -5.28
N LEU A 130 -28.82 5.22 -4.75
CA LEU A 130 -29.54 5.59 -3.54
C LEU A 130 -30.55 6.69 -3.89
N ASP A 131 -31.82 6.32 -3.91
CA ASP A 131 -32.96 7.18 -4.14
C ASP A 131 -33.59 7.56 -2.80
N ILE A 132 -33.66 8.85 -2.48
CA ILE A 132 -34.21 9.36 -1.23
C ILE A 132 -35.33 10.36 -1.55
N GLY A 133 -36.56 10.00 -1.23
CA GLY A 133 -37.74 10.85 -1.36
C GLY A 133 -38.21 11.39 -0.02
N GLY A 134 -38.57 12.68 -0.01
CA GLY A 134 -39.09 13.35 1.17
C GLY A 134 -39.49 14.79 0.89
N SER A 135 -40.05 15.44 1.91
CA SER A 135 -40.46 16.83 1.81
C SER A 135 -39.27 17.80 1.91
N ILE A 136 -39.27 18.85 1.10
CA ILE A 136 -38.28 19.94 1.12
C ILE A 136 -38.94 21.29 1.37
N ARG A 137 -38.16 22.23 1.88
CA ARG A 137 -38.53 23.66 1.98
C ARG A 137 -37.54 24.49 1.20
N THR A 138 -37.97 25.59 0.59
CA THR A 138 -37.12 26.47 -0.21
C THR A 138 -35.95 27.02 0.61
N GLY A 139 -34.74 26.97 0.05
CA GLY A 139 -33.53 27.52 0.66
C GLY A 139 -32.95 26.66 1.79
N GLN A 140 -33.47 25.45 1.99
CA GLN A 140 -32.96 24.51 2.97
C GLN A 140 -31.61 23.95 2.52
N GLU A 141 -30.67 23.92 3.45
CA GLU A 141 -29.37 23.29 3.25
C GLU A 141 -29.30 22.01 4.09
N MET A 142 -28.69 20.98 3.52
CA MET A 142 -28.50 19.68 4.16
C MET A 142 -27.16 19.08 3.75
N ALA A 143 -26.65 18.15 4.56
CA ALA A 143 -25.45 17.40 4.26
C ALA A 143 -25.74 15.91 4.42
N LEU A 144 -25.13 15.12 3.55
CA LEU A 144 -25.17 13.68 3.61
C LEU A 144 -23.74 13.14 3.68
N THR A 145 -23.41 12.46 4.78
CA THR A 145 -22.10 11.84 5.01
C THR A 145 -22.19 10.33 4.74
N LEU A 146 -21.70 9.88 3.59
CA LEU A 146 -21.69 8.48 3.18
C LEU A 146 -20.28 7.91 3.18
N THR A 147 -20.11 6.64 3.49
CA THR A 147 -18.83 5.96 3.30
C THR A 147 -18.60 5.72 1.81
N ALA A 148 -17.37 5.92 1.35
CA ALA A 148 -16.90 5.64 0.01
C ALA A 148 -15.51 5.02 0.07
N ASN A 149 -14.97 4.56 -1.06
CA ASN A 149 -13.57 4.16 -1.13
C ASN A 149 -12.88 4.84 -2.33
N PRO A 150 -12.33 6.05 -2.12
CA PRO A 150 -11.69 6.78 -3.21
C PRO A 150 -10.54 6.03 -3.87
N SER A 151 -9.87 5.16 -3.10
CA SER A 151 -8.75 4.32 -3.51
C SER A 151 -9.14 3.19 -4.47
N THR A 152 -10.43 2.86 -4.55
CA THR A 152 -10.97 1.89 -5.52
C THR A 152 -11.64 2.59 -6.70
N GLY A 153 -11.60 3.92 -6.73
CA GLY A 153 -12.29 4.72 -7.73
C GLY A 153 -13.79 4.92 -7.49
N TYR A 154 -14.36 4.26 -6.47
CA TYR A 154 -15.77 4.38 -6.18
C TYR A 154 -16.06 5.58 -5.29
N SER A 155 -16.97 6.43 -5.76
CA SER A 155 -17.44 7.60 -5.04
C SER A 155 -18.93 7.84 -5.30
N TRP A 156 -19.55 8.60 -4.39
CA TRP A 156 -20.90 9.07 -4.53
C TRP A 156 -20.95 10.36 -5.34
N GLU A 157 -21.83 10.37 -6.34
CA GLU A 157 -22.18 11.55 -7.12
C GLU A 157 -23.69 11.74 -7.19
N MET A 158 -24.13 12.99 -7.31
CA MET A 158 -25.54 13.30 -7.51
C MET A 158 -25.89 13.19 -9.00
N GLU A 159 -26.91 12.39 -9.31
CA GLU A 159 -27.41 12.32 -10.67
C GLU A 159 -28.16 13.62 -11.01
N ALA A 160 -27.70 14.32 -12.05
CA ALA A 160 -28.30 15.58 -12.47
C ALA A 160 -29.70 15.35 -13.05
N GLN A 161 -30.74 15.74 -12.30
CA GLN A 161 -32.12 15.70 -12.76
C GLN A 161 -32.53 17.08 -13.28
N ALA A 162 -32.90 17.17 -14.56
CA ALA A 162 -33.31 18.43 -15.18
C ALA A 162 -34.56 19.00 -14.46
N GLY A 163 -34.46 20.24 -13.97
CA GLY A 163 -35.54 20.87 -13.20
C GLY A 163 -35.65 20.38 -11.75
N SER A 164 -34.63 19.68 -11.22
CA SER A 164 -34.61 19.26 -9.82
C SER A 164 -34.68 20.44 -8.86
N ALA A 165 -35.49 20.28 -7.82
CA ALA A 165 -35.57 21.22 -6.71
C ALA A 165 -34.35 21.12 -5.77
N ILE A 166 -33.35 20.28 -6.06
CA ILE A 166 -32.14 20.06 -5.27
C ILE A 166 -30.89 20.30 -6.14
N SER A 167 -29.89 20.96 -5.55
CA SER A 167 -28.58 21.20 -6.16
C SER A 167 -27.45 20.92 -5.18
N GLN A 168 -26.32 20.41 -5.66
CA GLN A 168 -25.12 20.25 -4.83
C GLN A 168 -24.45 21.60 -4.58
N ILE A 169 -24.00 21.81 -3.34
CA ILE A 169 -23.23 22.97 -2.91
C ILE A 169 -21.78 22.52 -2.75
N ASN A 170 -20.86 23.16 -3.47
CA ASN A 170 -19.43 22.86 -3.47
C ASN A 170 -19.07 21.46 -4.01
N ASP A 171 -17.77 21.21 -4.10
CA ASP A 171 -17.24 19.89 -4.40
C ASP A 171 -17.48 18.92 -3.23
N VAL A 172 -17.57 17.63 -3.53
CA VAL A 172 -17.73 16.58 -2.51
C VAL A 172 -16.49 16.53 -1.62
N GLU A 173 -16.65 16.81 -0.33
CA GLU A 173 -15.57 16.71 0.65
C GLU A 173 -15.31 15.24 0.97
N THR A 174 -14.04 14.83 1.08
CA THR A 174 -13.67 13.44 1.37
C THR A 174 -12.70 13.41 2.55
N HIS A 175 -13.03 12.64 3.58
CA HIS A 175 -12.25 12.50 4.80
C HIS A 175 -11.88 11.04 5.03
N GLN A 176 -10.58 10.74 5.14
CA GLN A 176 -10.13 9.41 5.51
C GLN A 176 -10.60 9.06 6.93
N VAL A 177 -11.11 7.85 7.11
CA VAL A 177 -11.55 7.36 8.43
C VAL A 177 -10.35 6.85 9.24
N THR A 178 -9.46 6.13 8.55
CA THR A 178 -8.19 5.64 9.06
C THR A 178 -7.07 6.02 8.09
N GLN A 179 -5.84 6.15 8.59
CA GLN A 179 -4.68 6.24 7.72
C GLN A 179 -4.36 4.85 7.16
N GLY A 180 -4.08 4.75 5.85
CA GLY A 180 -3.71 3.50 5.21
C GLY A 180 -4.00 3.53 3.71
N LEU A 181 -3.37 2.64 2.94
CA LEU A 181 -3.61 2.54 1.50
C LEU A 181 -4.81 1.65 1.28
N GLY A 182 -5.81 2.12 0.53
CA GLY A 182 -7.02 1.36 0.25
C GLY A 182 -8.13 1.55 1.28
N THR A 183 -7.91 2.37 2.31
CA THR A 183 -8.87 2.56 3.40
C THR A 183 -10.13 3.29 2.95
N PRO A 184 -11.31 2.87 3.42
CA PRO A 184 -12.54 3.62 3.21
C PRO A 184 -12.46 5.05 3.76
N ALA A 185 -13.12 5.96 3.06
CA ALA A 185 -13.28 7.36 3.43
C ALA A 185 -14.75 7.69 3.67
N ARG A 186 -15.01 8.87 4.23
CA ARG A 186 -16.33 9.47 4.32
C ARG A 186 -16.44 10.63 3.35
N GLN A 187 -17.45 10.59 2.49
CA GLN A 187 -17.81 11.65 1.57
C GLN A 187 -18.97 12.46 2.12
N ILE A 188 -18.80 13.78 2.14
CA ILE A 188 -19.82 14.73 2.57
C ILE A 188 -20.35 15.43 1.32
N ILE A 189 -21.62 15.18 1.01
CA ILE A 189 -22.35 15.82 -0.08
C ILE A 189 -23.24 16.88 0.52
N ARG A 190 -22.98 18.15 0.21
CA ARG A 190 -23.80 19.27 0.68
C ARG A 190 -24.81 19.64 -0.41
N LEU A 191 -26.06 19.86 -0.01
CA LEU A 191 -27.18 20.07 -0.92
C LEU A 191 -27.99 21.29 -0.51
N LYS A 192 -28.55 21.99 -1.51
CA LYS A 192 -29.48 23.12 -1.35
C LYS A 192 -30.75 22.89 -2.12
N THR A 193 -31.87 23.27 -1.53
CA THR A 193 -33.18 23.19 -2.18
C THR A 193 -33.61 24.53 -2.77
N ALA A 194 -34.25 24.49 -3.94
CA ALA A 194 -34.82 25.64 -4.63
C ALA A 194 -36.33 25.82 -4.36
N ASP A 195 -37.06 24.74 -4.09
CA ASP A 195 -38.53 24.75 -3.96
C ASP A 195 -39.02 24.17 -2.61
N THR A 196 -40.33 24.28 -2.40
CA THR A 196 -41.04 23.66 -1.27
C THR A 196 -42.02 22.64 -1.82
N GLY A 197 -41.98 21.40 -1.33
CA GLY A 197 -42.82 20.32 -1.85
C GLY A 197 -42.23 18.93 -1.60
N GLN A 198 -42.69 17.94 -2.36
CA GLN A 198 -42.09 16.60 -2.39
C GLN A 198 -41.06 16.54 -3.52
N THR A 199 -39.94 15.87 -3.27
CA THR A 199 -38.89 15.65 -4.27
C THR A 199 -38.18 14.33 -4.00
N ALA A 200 -37.38 13.89 -4.97
CA ALA A 200 -36.44 12.79 -4.79
C ALA A 200 -35.00 13.27 -5.06
N LEU A 201 -34.05 12.74 -4.29
CA LEU A 201 -32.61 12.84 -4.48
C LEU A 201 -32.11 11.49 -4.98
N ARG A 202 -31.35 11.47 -6.06
CA ARG A 202 -30.71 10.25 -6.56
C ARG A 202 -29.20 10.41 -6.52
N LEU A 203 -28.55 9.51 -5.77
CA LEU A 203 -27.10 9.42 -5.67
C LEU A 203 -26.62 8.12 -6.29
N LEU A 204 -25.50 8.17 -7.01
CA LEU A 204 -24.87 7.02 -7.63
C LEU A 204 -23.50 6.81 -6.96
N TYR A 205 -23.29 5.63 -6.39
CA TYR A 205 -21.99 5.14 -5.96
C TYR A 205 -21.36 4.36 -7.11
N ARG A 206 -20.39 4.93 -7.80
CA ARG A 206 -19.78 4.29 -8.97
C ARG A 206 -18.38 4.82 -9.28
N ARG A 207 -17.74 4.19 -10.26
CA ARG A 207 -16.53 4.71 -10.90
C ARG A 207 -16.92 5.66 -12.04
N PRO A 208 -16.39 6.90 -12.10
CA PRO A 208 -16.79 7.88 -13.10
C PRO A 208 -16.61 7.44 -14.57
N TRP A 209 -15.59 6.62 -14.85
CA TRP A 209 -15.32 6.09 -16.20
C TRP A 209 -16.17 4.87 -16.56
N GLN A 210 -17.04 4.42 -15.64
CA GLN A 210 -18.00 3.33 -15.86
C GLN A 210 -19.44 3.85 -15.80
N ALA A 211 -19.68 5.09 -16.26
CA ALA A 211 -20.97 5.76 -16.15
C ALA A 211 -22.11 5.05 -16.91
N ASP A 212 -21.79 4.20 -17.88
CA ASP A 212 -22.77 3.43 -18.67
C ASP A 212 -23.25 2.15 -17.95
N LEU A 213 -22.59 1.73 -16.87
CA LEU A 213 -23.02 0.58 -16.09
C LEU A 213 -24.26 0.94 -15.27
N ALA A 214 -25.32 0.14 -15.46
CA ALA A 214 -26.49 0.24 -14.62
C ALA A 214 -26.14 -0.11 -13.16
N PRO A 215 -26.80 0.51 -12.17
CA PRO A 215 -26.68 0.11 -10.78
C PRO A 215 -27.02 -1.37 -10.62
N ALA A 216 -26.10 -2.16 -10.09
CA ALA A 216 -26.35 -3.54 -9.70
C ALA A 216 -27.37 -3.60 -8.54
N MET A 217 -27.49 -2.49 -7.80
CA MET A 217 -28.43 -2.33 -6.71
C MET A 217 -29.05 -0.94 -6.70
N VAL A 218 -30.34 -0.89 -6.38
CA VAL A 218 -31.08 0.34 -6.14
C VAL A 218 -31.68 0.31 -4.74
N VAL A 219 -31.31 1.26 -3.91
CA VAL A 219 -31.87 1.48 -2.58
C VAL A 219 -32.77 2.71 -2.64
N SER A 220 -34.06 2.52 -2.45
CA SER A 220 -35.09 3.56 -2.42
C SER A 220 -35.61 3.76 -1.00
N ILE A 221 -35.60 5.00 -0.53
CA ILE A 221 -36.17 5.41 0.75
C ILE A 221 -37.21 6.48 0.46
N GLN A 222 -38.46 6.24 0.82
CA GLN A 222 -39.56 7.18 0.70
C GLN A 222 -40.12 7.45 2.08
N ALA A 223 -40.07 8.70 2.54
CA ALA A 223 -40.64 9.03 3.84
C ALA A 223 -41.81 10.01 3.68
N THR A 224 -42.99 9.56 4.09
CA THR A 224 -44.18 10.41 4.18
C THR A 224 -44.17 11.15 5.52
N GLY A 225 -44.12 12.49 5.46
CA GLY A 225 -44.12 13.36 6.64
C GLY A 225 -42.76 13.67 7.26
N LEU A 226 -41.67 13.04 6.81
CA LEU A 226 -40.31 13.45 7.16
C LEU A 226 -39.77 14.46 6.13
N ASN A 227 -38.94 15.37 6.63
CA ASN A 227 -38.20 16.29 5.80
C ASN A 227 -36.93 15.61 5.28
N LEU A 228 -36.56 15.87 4.02
CA LEU A 228 -35.39 15.27 3.38
C LEU A 228 -34.09 15.50 4.15
N ALA A 229 -33.93 16.66 4.81
CA ALA A 229 -32.77 16.91 5.66
C ALA A 229 -32.74 16.04 6.92
N GLU A 230 -33.89 15.68 7.48
CA GLU A 230 -33.97 14.74 8.61
C GLU A 230 -33.56 13.34 8.15
N ILE A 231 -33.96 12.94 6.95
CA ILE A 231 -33.54 11.67 6.33
C ILE A 231 -32.03 11.70 6.05
N CYS A 232 -31.50 12.76 5.45
CA CYS A 232 -30.06 12.90 5.21
C CYS A 232 -29.25 12.90 6.52
N ALA A 233 -29.73 13.57 7.56
CA ALA A 233 -29.10 13.54 8.87
C ALA A 233 -29.13 12.13 9.47
N ALA A 234 -30.26 11.41 9.34
CA ALA A 234 -30.39 10.04 9.82
C ALA A 234 -29.54 9.04 9.03
N LEU A 235 -29.27 9.28 7.74
CA LEU A 235 -28.40 8.43 6.92
C LEU A 235 -26.91 8.76 7.07
N SER A 236 -26.60 9.97 7.53
CA SER A 236 -25.22 10.42 7.67
C SER A 236 -24.51 9.69 8.79
N ALA A 237 -23.35 9.09 8.49
CA ALA A 237 -22.45 8.67 9.55
C ALA A 237 -22.05 9.91 10.38
N PRO A 238 -22.00 9.81 11.74
CA PRO A 238 -21.53 10.92 12.56
C PRO A 238 -20.15 11.34 12.05
N PRO A 239 -19.84 12.65 11.92
CA PRO A 239 -18.56 13.08 11.38
C PRO A 239 -17.42 12.38 12.13
N PRO A 240 -16.37 11.90 11.42
CA PRO A 240 -15.26 11.27 12.11
C PRO A 240 -14.72 12.29 13.12
N PRO A 241 -14.30 11.85 14.32
CA PRO A 241 -13.57 12.76 15.20
C PRO A 241 -12.45 13.38 14.34
N PRO A 242 -12.23 14.70 14.42
CA PRO A 242 -11.17 15.32 13.65
C PRO A 242 -9.90 14.52 13.92
N VAL A 243 -9.35 13.90 12.86
CA VAL A 243 -8.02 13.33 12.94
C VAL A 243 -7.17 14.46 13.48
N PRO A 244 -6.45 14.29 14.61
CA PRO A 244 -5.59 15.33 15.11
C PRO A 244 -4.73 15.76 13.94
N ILE A 245 -4.93 17.00 13.50
CA ILE A 245 -3.95 17.67 12.68
C ILE A 245 -2.81 17.80 13.68
N ASN A 246 -1.91 16.82 13.71
CA ASN A 246 -0.58 17.08 14.19
C ASN A 246 -0.09 18.17 13.27
N THR A 247 -0.26 19.39 13.78
CA THR A 247 0.39 20.58 13.31
C THR A 247 1.83 20.31 13.73
N LEU A 248 2.51 19.44 12.99
CA LEU A 248 3.95 19.37 13.01
C LEU A 248 4.36 20.78 12.65
N GLY A 249 4.77 21.53 13.68
CA GLY A 249 5.37 22.82 13.51
C GLY A 249 6.56 22.61 12.60
N ILE A 250 6.37 22.92 11.31
CA ILE A 250 7.46 23.04 10.36
C ILE A 250 8.24 24.27 10.80
N GLN A 251 9.14 24.07 11.77
CA GLN A 251 10.38 24.83 11.77
C GLN A 251 11.29 24.07 10.82
N ALA A 252 11.37 24.61 9.60
CA ALA A 252 12.41 24.27 8.65
C ALA A 252 13.75 24.71 9.25
N GLU A 253 14.37 23.84 10.05
CA GLU A 253 15.80 23.89 10.25
C GLU A 253 16.44 23.21 9.06
N ALA A 254 16.99 24.07 8.19
CA ALA A 254 17.79 23.68 7.04
C ALA A 254 18.98 22.84 7.51
N LEU A 255 18.82 21.52 7.53
CA LEU A 255 19.95 20.61 7.55
C LEU A 255 20.65 20.76 6.19
N GLN A 256 21.85 21.32 6.24
CA GLN A 256 22.74 21.40 5.10
C GLN A 256 23.00 19.99 4.58
N GLN A 257 22.57 19.76 3.34
CA GLN A 257 22.84 18.58 2.54
C GLN A 257 24.36 18.31 2.51
N PRO A 258 24.82 17.05 2.67
CA PRO A 258 26.00 16.63 1.94
C PRO A 258 25.62 16.65 0.47
N THR A 259 26.30 17.50 -0.30
CA THR A 259 26.25 17.44 -1.76
C THR A 259 26.66 16.04 -2.21
N PHE A 260 25.70 15.26 -2.68
CA PHE A 260 25.99 14.04 -3.41
C PHE A 260 26.89 14.41 -4.59
N LEU A 261 28.10 13.86 -4.62
CA LEU A 261 28.90 13.86 -5.84
C LEU A 261 28.15 13.00 -6.85
N SER A 262 27.41 13.70 -7.72
CA SER A 262 26.81 13.17 -8.93
C SER A 262 27.85 12.31 -9.65
N SER A 263 27.61 10.99 -9.70
CA SER A 263 28.07 10.23 -10.85
C SER A 263 27.42 10.88 -12.06
N THR A 264 28.21 11.26 -13.06
CA THR A 264 27.73 11.95 -14.25
C THR A 264 27.01 11.00 -15.20
N GLN A 265 26.12 10.14 -14.70
CA GLN A 265 25.09 9.55 -15.55
C GLN A 265 23.94 10.54 -15.57
N THR A 266 24.00 11.46 -16.52
CA THR A 266 22.83 12.28 -16.86
C THR A 266 21.70 11.34 -17.26
N LEU A 267 20.71 11.20 -16.39
CA LEU A 267 19.47 10.49 -16.69
C LEU A 267 18.85 11.08 -17.98
N PRO A 268 18.24 10.24 -18.84
CA PRO A 268 17.54 10.75 -20.01
C PRO A 268 16.41 11.69 -19.59
N SER A 269 16.15 12.73 -20.40
CA SER A 269 15.08 13.71 -20.13
C SER A 269 13.68 13.11 -20.19
N ALA A 270 13.52 11.92 -20.76
CA ALA A 270 12.32 11.12 -20.68
C ALA A 270 12.70 9.64 -20.70
N TYR A 271 12.02 8.85 -19.89
CA TYR A 271 12.25 7.42 -19.78
C TYR A 271 10.97 6.71 -19.42
N ASN A 272 10.72 5.56 -20.04
CA ASN A 272 9.69 4.63 -19.63
C ASN A 272 10.34 3.27 -19.51
N TRP A 273 10.37 2.74 -18.29
CA TRP A 273 11.04 1.49 -18.01
C TRP A 273 10.38 0.33 -18.76
N CYS A 274 9.04 0.31 -18.84
CA CYS A 274 8.31 -0.72 -19.56
C CYS A 274 8.74 -0.74 -21.05
N ASP A 275 8.79 0.42 -21.70
CA ASP A 275 9.17 0.51 -23.12
C ASP A 275 10.63 0.07 -23.35
N ALA A 276 11.52 0.39 -22.42
CA ALA A 276 12.94 0.05 -22.50
C ALA A 276 13.24 -1.44 -22.23
N ASN A 277 12.35 -2.17 -21.55
CA ASN A 277 12.62 -3.50 -21.01
C ASN A 277 11.62 -4.58 -21.48
N GLY A 278 11.02 -4.41 -22.67
CA GLY A 278 10.16 -5.45 -23.27
C GLY A 278 8.71 -5.46 -22.79
N GLY A 279 8.27 -4.35 -22.20
CA GLY A 279 6.91 -4.11 -21.72
C GLY A 279 6.73 -4.37 -20.22
N CYS A 280 5.60 -3.90 -19.69
CA CYS A 280 5.08 -4.32 -18.39
C CYS A 280 3.86 -5.23 -18.62
N THR A 281 3.42 -5.96 -17.59
CA THR A 281 2.23 -6.81 -17.65
C THR A 281 0.97 -6.02 -18.02
N SER A 282 -0.13 -6.68 -18.36
CA SER A 282 -1.41 -6.00 -18.60
C SER A 282 -1.88 -5.23 -17.36
N ILE A 283 -2.62 -4.13 -17.57
CA ILE A 283 -3.22 -3.39 -16.46
C ILE A 283 -4.24 -4.28 -15.73
N LYS A 284 -4.18 -4.23 -14.40
CA LYS A 284 -5.05 -4.98 -13.49
C LYS A 284 -6.21 -4.12 -12.98
N ASN A 285 -7.17 -4.75 -12.30
CA ASN A 285 -8.31 -4.07 -11.71
C ASN A 285 -8.63 -4.62 -10.31
N GLN A 286 -8.38 -3.82 -9.27
CA GLN A 286 -8.69 -4.15 -7.86
C GLN A 286 -10.19 -4.15 -7.52
N ALA A 287 -11.05 -3.77 -8.48
CA ALA A 287 -12.50 -3.69 -8.30
C ALA A 287 -12.91 -2.88 -7.04
N SER A 288 -13.82 -3.42 -6.23
CA SER A 288 -14.37 -2.80 -5.02
C SER A 288 -13.46 -2.93 -3.78
N CYS A 289 -12.45 -3.80 -3.83
CA CYS A 289 -11.56 -4.10 -2.73
C CYS A 289 -10.44 -3.05 -2.60
N GLY A 290 -10.22 -2.57 -1.37
CA GLY A 290 -9.15 -1.65 -1.00
C GLY A 290 -7.75 -2.27 -1.04
N SER A 291 -7.44 -3.14 -2.00
CA SER A 291 -6.18 -3.88 -2.09
C SER A 291 -5.14 -3.21 -3.01
N CYS A 292 -5.22 -1.90 -3.25
CA CYS A 292 -4.22 -1.20 -4.07
C CYS A 292 -2.79 -1.44 -3.58
N TRP A 293 -2.61 -1.60 -2.26
CA TRP A 293 -1.33 -1.94 -1.62
C TRP A 293 -0.77 -3.27 -2.14
N ALA A 294 -1.62 -4.28 -2.36
CA ALA A 294 -1.22 -5.58 -2.91
C ALA A 294 -0.82 -5.45 -4.39
N PHE A 295 -1.63 -4.76 -5.20
CA PHE A 295 -1.31 -4.50 -6.61
C PHE A 295 0.00 -3.72 -6.79
N ALA A 296 0.23 -2.69 -5.96
CA ALA A 296 1.47 -1.93 -5.99
C ALA A 296 2.67 -2.76 -5.47
N THR A 297 2.45 -3.72 -4.56
CA THR A 297 3.48 -4.66 -4.10
C THR A 297 3.88 -5.67 -5.19
N VAL A 298 2.90 -6.16 -5.95
CA VAL A 298 3.10 -7.14 -7.03
C VAL A 298 3.70 -6.50 -8.28
N GLY A 299 3.29 -5.28 -8.62
CA GLY A 299 3.63 -4.61 -9.88
C GLY A 299 5.12 -4.54 -10.22
N PRO A 300 6.02 -4.07 -9.33
CA PRO A 300 7.46 -4.05 -9.59
C PRO A 300 8.04 -5.44 -9.91
N LEU A 301 7.66 -6.46 -9.14
CA LEU A 301 8.13 -7.84 -9.36
C LEU A 301 7.64 -8.38 -10.71
N GLU A 302 6.35 -8.22 -11.03
CA GLU A 302 5.81 -8.61 -12.33
C GLU A 302 6.54 -7.94 -13.50
N ALA A 303 6.89 -6.65 -13.36
CA ALA A 303 7.63 -5.94 -14.40
C ALA A 303 9.01 -6.55 -14.65
N HIS A 304 9.73 -6.95 -13.60
CA HIS A 304 11.00 -7.66 -13.74
C HIS A 304 10.84 -9.05 -14.37
N LEU A 305 9.81 -9.80 -13.98
CA LEU A 305 9.51 -11.10 -14.58
C LEU A 305 9.21 -10.96 -16.07
N GLN A 306 8.43 -9.94 -16.45
CA GLN A 306 8.15 -9.61 -17.85
C GLN A 306 9.43 -9.28 -18.62
N ALA A 307 10.32 -8.44 -18.06
CA ALA A 307 11.60 -8.12 -18.68
C ALA A 307 12.54 -9.32 -18.81
N ALA A 308 12.44 -10.28 -17.87
CA ALA A 308 13.15 -11.57 -17.95
C ALA A 308 12.50 -12.58 -18.91
N SER A 309 11.48 -12.17 -19.68
CA SER A 309 10.68 -13.05 -20.56
C SER A 309 10.01 -14.21 -19.83
N GLN A 310 9.77 -14.06 -18.52
CA GLN A 310 9.01 -14.98 -17.67
C GLN A 310 7.61 -14.41 -17.44
N THR A 311 6.89 -14.04 -18.51
CA THR A 311 5.57 -13.43 -18.43
C THR A 311 4.65 -14.24 -17.52
N THR A 312 4.42 -13.73 -16.32
CA THR A 312 3.73 -14.43 -15.24
C THR A 312 2.77 -13.46 -14.58
N ASP A 313 1.58 -13.98 -14.32
CA ASP A 313 0.51 -13.31 -13.61
C ASP A 313 0.57 -13.74 -12.14
N LEU A 314 0.86 -12.80 -11.24
CA LEU A 314 1.02 -13.05 -9.81
C LEU A 314 -0.27 -12.73 -9.05
N SER A 315 -0.54 -13.47 -7.99
CA SER A 315 -1.76 -13.36 -7.20
C SER A 315 -1.67 -12.25 -6.16
N GLU A 316 -2.36 -11.14 -6.39
CA GLU A 316 -2.62 -10.16 -5.34
C GLU A 316 -3.51 -10.73 -4.23
N GLN A 317 -4.40 -11.67 -4.56
CA GLN A 317 -5.31 -12.30 -3.58
C GLN A 317 -4.56 -13.03 -2.49
N TYR A 318 -3.42 -13.65 -2.82
CA TYR A 318 -2.57 -14.27 -1.83
C TYR A 318 -2.14 -13.26 -0.77
N LEU A 319 -1.70 -12.06 -1.16
CA LEU A 319 -1.35 -11.02 -0.18
C LEU A 319 -2.57 -10.59 0.65
N VAL A 320 -3.73 -10.41 0.01
CA VAL A 320 -4.98 -10.01 0.70
C VAL A 320 -5.45 -11.05 1.72
N SER A 321 -5.39 -12.33 1.37
CA SER A 321 -5.98 -13.42 2.16
C SER A 321 -4.99 -14.11 3.10
N CYS A 322 -3.71 -14.16 2.73
CA CYS A 322 -2.66 -14.91 3.40
C CYS A 322 -1.60 -13.93 3.94
N ASN A 323 -1.97 -13.14 4.96
CA ASN A 323 -1.05 -12.32 5.73
C ASN A 323 -1.41 -12.33 7.23
N GLU A 324 -0.45 -11.98 8.09
CA GLU A 324 -0.63 -11.88 9.55
C GLU A 324 -0.68 -10.41 10.03
N ARG A 325 -0.79 -9.44 9.10
CA ARG A 325 -0.71 -8.00 9.37
C ARG A 325 -2.07 -7.32 9.47
N ASP A 326 -3.15 -8.11 9.54
CA ASP A 326 -4.55 -7.65 9.46
C ASP A 326 -4.82 -6.79 8.21
N TYR A 327 -4.07 -7.00 7.13
CA TYR A 327 -4.31 -6.32 5.86
C TYR A 327 -5.39 -7.06 5.09
N ASP A 328 -6.35 -6.30 4.54
CA ASP A 328 -7.54 -6.86 3.91
C ASP A 328 -8.08 -5.88 2.84
N CYS A 329 -9.32 -6.08 2.37
CA CYS A 329 -10.00 -5.16 1.45
C CYS A 329 -10.35 -3.79 2.06
N SER A 330 -10.04 -3.55 3.33
CA SER A 330 -10.12 -2.25 4.01
C SER A 330 -8.78 -1.54 4.02
N GLY A 331 -7.75 -2.11 3.40
CA GLY A 331 -6.47 -1.48 3.21
C GLY A 331 -5.31 -2.22 3.86
N GLY A 332 -4.13 -1.65 3.63
CA GLY A 332 -2.86 -2.20 4.07
C GLY A 332 -1.71 -1.27 3.70
N TRP A 333 -0.50 -1.80 3.78
CA TRP A 333 0.73 -1.14 3.32
C TRP A 333 1.52 -2.05 2.37
N PHE A 334 2.62 -1.56 1.81
CA PHE A 334 3.46 -2.38 0.93
C PHE A 334 3.94 -3.65 1.66
N ALA A 335 3.78 -4.80 1.00
CA ALA A 335 3.94 -6.12 1.60
C ALA A 335 5.04 -6.94 0.91
N HIS A 336 6.09 -6.27 0.45
CA HIS A 336 7.19 -6.89 -0.30
C HIS A 336 7.90 -8.00 0.48
N ASP A 337 7.86 -7.97 1.81
CA ASP A 337 8.42 -9.03 2.66
C ASP A 337 7.85 -10.42 2.34
N TYR A 338 6.56 -10.52 1.98
CA TYR A 338 5.97 -11.81 1.57
C TYR A 338 6.54 -12.34 0.25
N HIS A 339 7.12 -11.46 -0.57
CA HIS A 339 7.87 -11.86 -1.76
C HIS A 339 9.36 -12.15 -1.48
N GLU A 340 9.86 -11.88 -0.27
CA GLU A 340 11.29 -11.94 0.08
C GLU A 340 11.63 -12.92 1.21
N TRP A 341 10.89 -12.97 2.31
CA TRP A 341 11.28 -13.82 3.45
C TRP A 341 10.11 -14.16 4.35
N ASP A 342 9.09 -13.31 4.41
CA ASP A 342 7.90 -13.50 5.22
C ASP A 342 6.97 -14.53 4.59
N LYS A 343 6.33 -15.34 5.44
CA LYS A 343 5.39 -16.39 5.03
C LYS A 343 4.55 -16.84 6.21
N LEU A 344 3.34 -17.31 5.93
CA LEU A 344 2.54 -17.97 6.96
C LEU A 344 3.21 -19.29 7.40
N PRO A 345 2.99 -19.74 8.65
CA PRO A 345 3.45 -21.04 9.11
C PRO A 345 2.94 -22.20 8.24
N SER A 346 1.76 -22.06 7.63
CA SER A 346 1.15 -23.04 6.73
C SER A 346 1.86 -23.13 5.37
N GLU A 347 2.67 -22.14 4.99
CA GLU A 347 3.25 -22.05 3.65
C GLU A 347 4.64 -22.68 3.57
N PRO A 348 4.97 -23.35 2.45
CA PRO A 348 6.22 -24.07 2.32
C PRO A 348 7.42 -23.13 2.15
N ALA A 349 7.22 -21.93 1.63
CA ALA A 349 8.25 -20.92 1.40
C ALA A 349 7.63 -19.52 1.28
N ALA A 350 8.46 -18.48 1.36
CA ALA A 350 8.10 -17.12 0.96
C ALA A 350 8.20 -16.96 -0.56
N GLY A 351 7.58 -15.91 -1.11
CA GLY A 351 7.60 -15.58 -2.53
C GLY A 351 6.21 -15.26 -3.07
N ALA A 352 6.12 -14.88 -4.34
CA ALA A 352 4.86 -14.63 -5.00
C ALA A 352 4.18 -15.92 -5.46
N VAL A 353 2.85 -15.97 -5.28
CA VAL A 353 1.97 -17.04 -5.78
C VAL A 353 1.44 -16.64 -7.17
N LEU A 354 1.13 -17.62 -8.01
CA LEU A 354 0.53 -17.38 -9.32
C LEU A 354 -0.95 -17.06 -9.21
N GLU A 355 -1.44 -16.13 -10.02
CA GLU A 355 -2.86 -15.80 -10.14
C GLU A 355 -3.69 -17.04 -10.51
N SER A 356 -3.15 -17.93 -11.34
CA SER A 356 -3.82 -19.20 -11.68
C SER A 356 -3.99 -20.17 -10.51
N ALA A 357 -3.19 -20.01 -9.44
CA ALA A 357 -3.26 -20.87 -8.25
C ALA A 357 -4.19 -20.28 -7.18
N PHE A 358 -4.23 -18.95 -7.06
CA PHE A 358 -5.17 -18.27 -6.18
C PHE A 358 -5.75 -17.02 -6.86
N PRO A 359 -6.82 -17.18 -7.65
CA PRO A 359 -7.38 -16.08 -8.44
C PRO A 359 -7.91 -14.93 -7.59
N TYR A 360 -7.79 -13.72 -8.11
CA TYR A 360 -8.30 -12.51 -7.49
C TYR A 360 -9.82 -12.50 -7.42
N ALA A 361 -10.33 -12.46 -6.18
CA ALA A 361 -11.75 -12.49 -5.85
C ALA A 361 -12.28 -11.12 -5.43
N ALA A 362 -11.41 -10.10 -5.32
CA ALA A 362 -11.76 -8.76 -4.85
C ALA A 362 -12.53 -8.75 -3.51
N SER A 363 -12.22 -9.70 -2.62
CA SER A 363 -12.92 -9.88 -1.35
C SER A 363 -12.04 -10.56 -0.30
N ASP A 364 -12.45 -10.40 0.95
CA ASP A 364 -11.79 -11.00 2.12
C ASP A 364 -12.15 -12.49 2.21
N ILE A 365 -11.58 -13.31 1.33
CA ILE A 365 -11.71 -14.77 1.38
C ILE A 365 -10.60 -15.38 2.22
N ALA A 366 -10.87 -16.55 2.81
CA ALA A 366 -9.90 -17.25 3.63
C ALA A 366 -8.67 -17.71 2.83
N CYS A 367 -7.50 -17.70 3.46
CA CYS A 367 -6.31 -18.34 2.91
C CYS A 367 -6.54 -19.85 2.78
N ALA A 368 -6.48 -20.39 1.56
CA ALA A 368 -6.77 -21.81 1.27
C ALA A 368 -5.51 -22.65 1.01
N GLY A 369 -4.32 -22.14 1.38
CA GLY A 369 -3.02 -22.76 1.14
C GLY A 369 -2.80 -24.12 1.80
N PRO A 370 -1.63 -24.76 1.59
CA PRO A 370 -0.41 -24.16 1.05
C PRO A 370 -0.39 -23.95 -0.47
N TYR A 371 0.38 -22.96 -0.91
CA TYR A 371 0.62 -22.64 -2.31
C TYR A 371 2.08 -22.85 -2.73
N THR A 372 2.32 -22.83 -4.05
CA THR A 372 3.69 -22.81 -4.61
C THR A 372 4.11 -21.37 -4.87
N HIS A 373 5.36 -21.04 -4.53
CA HIS A 373 5.93 -19.70 -4.64
C HIS A 373 7.07 -19.67 -5.69
N PRO A 374 6.76 -19.67 -7.00
CA PRO A 374 7.77 -19.80 -8.05
C PRO A 374 8.70 -18.59 -8.19
N HIS A 375 8.31 -17.42 -7.67
CA HIS A 375 9.05 -16.18 -7.86
C HIS A 375 9.32 -15.50 -6.53
N LYS A 376 10.51 -14.92 -6.39
CA LYS A 376 11.00 -14.32 -5.16
C LYS A 376 11.84 -13.09 -5.52
N ILE A 377 11.75 -12.04 -4.72
CA ILE A 377 12.71 -10.93 -4.78
C ILE A 377 13.93 -11.26 -3.93
N ALA A 378 15.07 -10.69 -4.28
CA ALA A 378 16.29 -10.81 -3.48
C ALA A 378 16.26 -9.83 -2.30
N ASP A 379 15.62 -8.67 -2.48
CA ASP A 379 15.55 -7.60 -1.49
C ASP A 379 14.50 -6.54 -1.91
N TRP A 380 14.16 -5.61 -1.03
CA TRP A 380 13.42 -4.38 -1.36
C TRP A 380 13.79 -3.21 -0.43
N ARG A 381 13.64 -1.97 -0.91
CA ARG A 381 14.02 -0.75 -0.15
C ARG A 381 13.11 0.43 -0.45
N TYR A 382 12.90 1.28 0.55
CA TYR A 382 12.43 2.65 0.31
C TYR A 382 13.52 3.47 -0.37
N VAL A 383 13.12 4.33 -1.31
CA VAL A 383 14.03 5.25 -2.00
C VAL A 383 14.66 6.25 -1.01
N GLU A 384 13.87 6.74 -0.05
CA GLU A 384 14.38 7.54 1.08
C GLU A 384 13.75 7.09 2.42
N SER A 385 12.42 7.19 2.57
CA SER A 385 11.73 6.74 3.79
C SER A 385 10.31 6.25 3.53
N SER A 386 9.74 5.55 4.51
CA SER A 386 8.34 5.10 4.50
C SER A 386 7.32 6.21 4.79
N SER A 387 7.78 7.40 5.16
CA SER A 387 6.95 8.49 5.70
C SER A 387 7.12 9.83 4.99
N SER A 388 7.75 9.83 3.81
CA SER A 388 8.01 11.05 3.03
C SER A 388 7.91 10.79 1.53
N THR A 389 7.83 11.88 0.75
CA THR A 389 8.00 11.83 -0.70
C THR A 389 9.46 12.14 -1.03
N PRO A 390 10.23 11.18 -1.58
CA PRO A 390 11.59 11.41 -2.00
C PRO A 390 11.70 12.49 -3.08
N SER A 391 12.92 12.99 -3.30
CA SER A 391 13.16 13.94 -4.39
C SER A 391 12.82 13.35 -5.76
N VAL A 392 12.41 14.20 -6.71
CA VAL A 392 12.13 13.77 -8.09
C VAL A 392 13.32 13.04 -8.69
N ASP A 393 14.54 13.54 -8.47
CA ASP A 393 15.73 12.92 -9.02
C ASP A 393 16.02 11.55 -8.36
N ALA A 394 15.77 11.39 -7.06
CA ALA A 394 15.90 10.10 -6.38
C ALA A 394 14.92 9.05 -6.92
N ILE A 395 13.65 9.41 -7.14
CA ILE A 395 12.66 8.50 -7.72
C ILE A 395 13.03 8.14 -9.16
N LYS A 396 13.49 9.10 -9.97
CA LYS A 396 13.95 8.81 -11.35
C LYS A 396 15.15 7.86 -11.35
N GLN A 397 16.11 8.09 -10.46
CA GLN A 397 17.28 7.24 -10.32
C GLN A 397 16.87 5.82 -9.93
N ALA A 398 15.97 5.68 -8.94
CA ALA A 398 15.44 4.39 -8.55
C ALA A 398 14.71 3.67 -9.71
N ILE A 399 13.88 4.38 -10.48
CA ILE A 399 13.22 3.81 -11.67
C ILE A 399 14.25 3.34 -12.71
N TYR A 400 15.32 4.12 -12.90
CA TYR A 400 16.36 3.81 -13.89
C TYR A 400 17.19 2.58 -13.49
N ASP A 401 17.62 2.52 -12.23
CA ASP A 401 18.54 1.50 -11.73
C ASP A 401 17.83 0.19 -11.35
N HIS A 402 16.64 0.31 -10.77
CA HIS A 402 15.93 -0.81 -10.15
C HIS A 402 14.60 -1.12 -10.81
N GLY A 403 14.15 -0.35 -11.79
CA GLY A 403 12.87 -0.58 -12.44
C GLY A 403 11.67 0.01 -11.71
N PRO A 404 10.44 -0.38 -12.07
CA PRO A 404 9.24 0.31 -11.59
C PRO A 404 9.18 0.40 -10.07
N VAL A 405 8.82 1.58 -9.59
CA VAL A 405 8.80 1.92 -8.16
C VAL A 405 7.36 1.90 -7.67
N ALA A 406 7.07 1.12 -6.64
CA ALA A 406 5.80 1.22 -5.93
C ALA A 406 5.79 2.52 -5.11
N ALA A 407 4.68 3.25 -5.13
CA ALA A 407 4.58 4.50 -4.38
C ALA A 407 3.14 4.78 -3.98
N ALA A 408 2.97 5.57 -2.92
CA ALA A 408 1.69 6.03 -2.46
C ALA A 408 1.37 7.44 -2.97
N ILE A 409 0.08 7.76 -2.97
CA ILE A 409 -0.48 9.02 -3.45
C ILE A 409 -1.79 9.32 -2.71
N CYS A 410 -2.18 10.59 -2.67
CA CYS A 410 -3.52 11.02 -2.28
C CYS A 410 -4.46 11.02 -3.49
N VAL A 411 -5.60 10.34 -3.42
CA VAL A 411 -6.64 10.37 -4.47
C VAL A 411 -7.96 10.93 -3.95
N ASN A 412 -8.63 11.67 -4.82
CA ASN A 412 -9.97 12.23 -4.62
C ASN A 412 -10.78 12.16 -5.93
N SER A 413 -11.98 12.73 -5.95
CA SER A 413 -12.86 12.74 -7.14
C SER A 413 -12.19 13.33 -8.40
N THR A 414 -11.33 14.34 -8.25
CA THR A 414 -10.58 14.92 -9.38
C THR A 414 -9.64 13.89 -10.02
N PHE A 415 -8.96 13.10 -9.21
CA PHE A 415 -8.08 12.02 -9.70
C PHE A 415 -8.91 10.91 -10.39
N GLN A 416 -10.06 10.56 -9.83
CA GLN A 416 -10.98 9.57 -10.40
C GLN A 416 -11.49 9.95 -11.78
N GLY A 417 -11.79 11.23 -12.00
CA GLY A 417 -12.28 11.76 -13.28
C GLY A 417 -11.21 11.92 -14.37
N TYR A 418 -9.97 11.49 -14.14
CA TYR A 418 -8.93 11.57 -15.16
C TYR A 418 -9.21 10.64 -16.34
N GLY A 419 -9.35 11.22 -17.53
CA GLY A 419 -9.52 10.49 -18.80
C GLY A 419 -8.35 10.65 -19.79
N GLY A 420 -7.34 11.49 -19.48
CA GLY A 420 -6.17 11.70 -20.34
C GLY A 420 -5.55 13.09 -20.22
N GLY A 421 -4.36 13.26 -20.80
CA GLY A 421 -3.59 14.51 -20.73
C GLY A 421 -2.60 14.56 -19.58
N VAL A 422 -2.15 15.75 -19.19
CA VAL A 422 -1.27 15.93 -18.01
C VAL A 422 -2.13 16.31 -16.81
N PHE A 423 -2.21 15.43 -15.82
CA PHE A 423 -2.90 15.68 -14.56
C PHE A 423 -2.13 16.73 -13.75
N ASN A 424 -2.75 17.90 -13.58
CA ASN A 424 -2.19 19.05 -12.85
C ASN A 424 -3.32 19.84 -12.15
N PRO A 425 -3.91 19.29 -11.09
CA PRO A 425 -5.02 19.93 -10.39
C PRO A 425 -4.56 21.18 -9.63
N SER A 426 -5.43 22.19 -9.55
CA SER A 426 -5.19 23.41 -8.76
C SER A 426 -5.47 23.20 -7.26
N ALA A 427 -6.35 22.26 -6.93
CA ALA A 427 -6.62 21.86 -5.56
C ALA A 427 -5.48 20.99 -5.02
N THR A 428 -5.25 21.03 -3.71
CA THR A 428 -4.33 20.09 -3.04
C THR A 428 -5.11 18.89 -2.51
N CYS A 429 -4.47 17.72 -2.52
CA CYS A 429 -4.99 16.52 -1.88
C CYS A 429 -4.11 16.21 -0.67
N ASN A 430 -4.72 16.07 0.51
CA ASN A 430 -4.05 15.72 1.75
C ASN A 430 -4.62 14.40 2.26
N GLY A 431 -3.75 13.46 2.64
CA GLY A 431 -4.16 12.14 3.14
C GLY A 431 -3.84 11.04 2.14
N ILE A 432 -2.66 10.45 2.30
CA ILE A 432 -2.22 9.29 1.54
C ILE A 432 -3.22 8.14 1.75
N ASN A 433 -3.80 7.65 0.65
CA ASN A 433 -4.88 6.67 0.69
C ASN A 433 -4.84 5.65 -0.45
N HIS A 434 -3.89 5.76 -1.38
CA HIS A 434 -3.82 4.89 -2.55
C HIS A 434 -2.39 4.56 -2.93
N ALA A 435 -2.18 3.34 -3.43
CA ALA A 435 -0.89 2.82 -3.86
C ALA A 435 -0.91 2.61 -5.38
N ILE A 436 0.17 3.02 -6.04
CA ILE A 436 0.36 3.01 -7.49
C ILE A 436 1.78 2.53 -7.82
N VAL A 437 2.09 2.40 -9.11
CA VAL A 437 3.46 2.13 -9.57
C VAL A 437 3.91 3.24 -10.51
N LEU A 438 5.08 3.83 -10.26
CA LEU A 438 5.74 4.78 -11.16
C LEU A 438 6.69 4.02 -12.08
N VAL A 439 6.46 4.13 -13.40
CA VAL A 439 7.22 3.36 -14.41
C VAL A 439 8.13 4.23 -15.26
N GLY A 440 8.06 5.55 -15.13
CA GLY A 440 8.79 6.46 -16.01
C GLY A 440 8.53 7.92 -15.75
N TRP A 441 9.16 8.78 -16.54
CA TRP A 441 9.06 10.23 -16.44
C TRP A 441 9.28 10.95 -17.77
N ASN A 442 8.88 12.23 -17.84
CA ASN A 442 9.17 13.15 -18.94
C ASN A 442 9.39 14.57 -18.39
N ASP A 443 10.62 15.07 -18.51
CA ASP A 443 11.04 16.38 -17.99
C ASP A 443 10.50 17.55 -18.78
N ALA A 444 10.23 17.37 -20.08
CA ALA A 444 9.64 18.42 -20.89
C ALA A 444 8.21 18.75 -20.41
N GLU A 445 7.47 17.73 -19.98
CA GLU A 445 6.14 17.88 -19.39
C GLU A 445 6.17 17.98 -17.85
N GLN A 446 7.33 17.72 -17.23
CA GLN A 446 7.52 17.54 -15.79
C GLN A 446 6.55 16.52 -15.18
N THR A 447 6.43 15.35 -15.82
CA THR A 447 5.45 14.33 -15.44
C THR A 447 6.09 13.00 -15.08
N TRP A 448 5.46 12.28 -14.16
CA TRP A 448 5.59 10.84 -14.01
C TRP A 448 4.65 10.11 -14.95
N THR A 449 5.05 8.92 -15.39
CA THR A 449 4.16 7.91 -15.96
C THR A 449 3.75 6.97 -14.82
N LEU A 450 2.49 7.13 -14.38
CA LEU A 450 1.87 6.36 -13.31
C LEU A 450 1.08 5.20 -13.92
N ARG A 451 1.28 4.01 -13.39
CA ARG A 451 0.51 2.78 -13.67
C ARG A 451 -0.45 2.52 -12.51
N ASN A 452 -1.75 2.42 -12.82
CA ASN A 452 -2.82 2.25 -11.84
C ASN A 452 -3.41 0.83 -11.86
N SER A 453 -4.22 0.49 -10.86
CA SER A 453 -4.90 -0.81 -10.67
C SER A 453 -6.42 -0.70 -10.79
N TRP A 454 -6.91 0.20 -11.65
CA TRP A 454 -8.35 0.49 -11.83
C TRP A 454 -8.94 -0.01 -13.15
N GLY A 455 -8.20 -0.88 -13.86
CA GLY A 455 -8.56 -1.36 -15.19
C GLY A 455 -8.11 -0.42 -16.31
N ALA A 456 -8.10 -0.93 -17.54
CA ALA A 456 -7.61 -0.21 -18.71
C ALA A 456 -8.55 0.91 -19.18
N ASP A 457 -9.82 0.88 -18.80
CA ASP A 457 -10.81 1.91 -19.17
C ASP A 457 -10.58 3.24 -18.43
N TRP A 458 -9.81 3.22 -17.34
CA TRP A 458 -9.44 4.43 -16.61
C TRP A 458 -8.22 5.11 -17.23
N GLY A 459 -8.26 6.44 -17.34
CA GLY A 459 -7.12 7.23 -17.80
C GLY A 459 -6.65 6.87 -19.21
N GLU A 460 -5.33 6.85 -19.41
CA GLU A 460 -4.68 6.55 -20.69
C GLU A 460 -4.38 5.05 -20.77
N GLY A 461 -5.42 4.22 -20.87
CA GLY A 461 -5.26 2.76 -20.93
C GLY A 461 -4.81 2.16 -19.59
N GLY A 462 -5.25 2.72 -18.46
CA GLY A 462 -4.83 2.36 -17.10
C GLY A 462 -3.63 3.15 -16.56
N TYR A 463 -3.07 4.07 -17.37
CA TYR A 463 -1.97 4.93 -16.99
C TYR A 463 -2.40 6.39 -16.81
N MET A 464 -1.56 7.17 -16.14
CA MET A 464 -1.72 8.61 -16.00
C MET A 464 -0.37 9.32 -16.18
N ARG A 465 -0.38 10.46 -16.86
CA ARG A 465 0.72 11.42 -16.82
C ARG A 465 0.42 12.46 -15.76
N ILE A 466 1.16 12.45 -14.66
CA ILE A 466 0.92 13.32 -13.49
C ILE A 466 2.12 14.23 -13.25
N ARG A 467 1.87 15.52 -13.01
CA ARG A 467 2.95 16.49 -12.71
C ARG A 467 3.75 16.07 -11.48
N TYR A 468 5.05 16.38 -11.46
CA TYR A 468 5.85 16.25 -10.26
C TYR A 468 5.31 17.12 -9.11
N GLY A 469 5.41 16.62 -7.88
CA GLY A 469 5.12 17.39 -6.67
C GLY A 469 3.63 17.66 -6.39
N VAL A 470 2.71 17.10 -7.16
CA VAL A 470 1.26 17.22 -6.91
C VAL A 470 0.73 15.98 -6.18
N TYR A 471 -0.29 16.15 -5.33
CA TYR A 471 -1.02 15.06 -4.68
C TYR A 471 -0.14 14.08 -3.88
N GLN A 472 1.05 14.53 -3.47
CA GLN A 472 2.05 13.72 -2.77
C GLN A 472 2.49 12.46 -3.57
N VAL A 473 2.37 12.49 -4.91
CA VAL A 473 2.81 11.39 -5.78
C VAL A 473 4.28 11.05 -5.49
N GLY A 474 4.54 9.77 -5.21
CA GLY A 474 5.87 9.30 -4.81
C GLY A 474 6.06 9.13 -3.30
N TYR A 475 5.02 9.39 -2.48
CA TYR A 475 5.11 9.15 -1.04
C TYR A 475 5.46 7.69 -0.75
N ALA A 476 6.42 7.45 0.13
CA ALA A 476 6.93 6.13 0.48
C ALA A 476 7.36 5.30 -0.74
N ALA A 477 7.88 5.96 -1.77
CA ALA A 477 8.40 5.30 -2.96
C ALA A 477 9.44 4.23 -2.58
N ASN A 478 9.28 3.03 -3.13
CA ASN A 478 10.10 1.86 -2.84
C ASN A 478 10.28 1.00 -4.10
N TYR A 479 11.43 0.30 -4.15
CA TYR A 479 11.82 -0.55 -5.28
C TYR A 479 12.18 -1.94 -4.78
N VAL A 480 12.13 -2.91 -5.69
CA VAL A 480 12.56 -4.29 -5.44
C VAL A 480 13.91 -4.56 -6.10
N VAL A 481 14.67 -5.47 -5.53
CA VAL A 481 15.89 -6.02 -6.13
C VAL A 481 15.55 -7.41 -6.64
N TYR A 482 15.52 -7.57 -7.97
CA TYR A 482 15.24 -8.85 -8.60
C TYR A 482 16.51 -9.43 -9.23
N THR A 483 16.87 -10.66 -8.83
CA THR A 483 17.94 -11.43 -9.47
C THR A 483 17.32 -12.62 -10.21
N SER A 484 17.46 -12.67 -11.54
CA SER A 484 16.96 -13.80 -12.32
C SER A 484 17.71 -15.07 -11.93
N SER A 485 17.07 -15.99 -11.22
CA SER A 485 17.63 -17.30 -10.87
C SER A 485 17.62 -18.25 -12.06
N THR A 486 18.41 -17.96 -13.09
CA THR A 486 18.81 -19.00 -14.06
C THR A 486 20.13 -19.60 -13.59
N PRO A 487 20.17 -20.88 -13.16
CA PRO A 487 21.42 -21.55 -12.88
C PRO A 487 22.24 -21.59 -14.17
N PHE A 488 23.40 -20.95 -14.14
CA PHE A 488 24.33 -20.92 -15.26
C PHE A 488 24.91 -22.33 -15.47
N VAL A 489 24.33 -23.11 -16.40
CA VAL A 489 24.96 -24.36 -16.86
C VAL A 489 25.79 -24.00 -18.09
N ALA A 490 27.05 -23.65 -17.87
CA ALA A 490 28.01 -23.43 -18.95
C ALA A 490 28.20 -24.73 -19.74
N THR A 491 27.68 -24.78 -20.98
CA THR A 491 27.89 -25.93 -21.88
C THR A 491 28.68 -25.61 -23.14
N ASP A 492 29.02 -24.36 -23.44
CA ASP A 492 29.86 -24.05 -24.60
C ASP A 492 30.96 -23.04 -24.29
N TRP A 493 32.21 -23.47 -24.50
CA TRP A 493 33.37 -22.60 -24.43
C TRP A 493 33.42 -21.71 -25.66
N VAL A 494 33.06 -20.44 -25.49
CA VAL A 494 33.40 -19.38 -26.46
C VAL A 494 34.67 -18.68 -25.97
N TYR A 495 35.77 -18.86 -26.69
CA TYR A 495 36.93 -17.99 -26.53
C TYR A 495 36.63 -16.65 -27.21
N LEU A 496 36.33 -15.62 -26.42
CA LEU A 496 36.36 -14.22 -26.85
C LEU A 496 37.61 -13.54 -26.23
N PRO A 497 38.31 -12.66 -26.95
CA PRO A 497 39.46 -11.97 -26.39
C PRO A 497 38.98 -10.98 -25.31
N LEU A 498 39.49 -11.19 -24.10
CA LEU A 498 39.23 -10.39 -22.92
C LEU A 498 39.64 -8.92 -23.19
N ALA A 499 38.66 -8.03 -23.33
CA ALA A 499 38.81 -6.64 -22.96
C ALA A 499 38.22 -6.51 -21.56
N LEU A 500 39.09 -6.56 -20.54
CA LEU A 500 38.72 -6.23 -19.16
C LEU A 500 38.23 -4.78 -19.15
N ARG A 501 36.92 -4.60 -18.94
CA ARG A 501 36.42 -3.42 -18.23
C ARG A 501 36.48 -3.79 -16.76
N ASP A 502 37.32 -3.10 -16.02
CA ASP A 502 37.38 -3.21 -14.57
C ASP A 502 36.01 -2.80 -14.01
N PHE A 503 35.30 -3.75 -13.42
CA PHE A 503 34.20 -3.46 -12.52
C PHE A 503 34.80 -2.99 -11.21
N GLU A 504 34.30 -1.87 -10.67
CA GLU A 504 34.65 -1.41 -9.33
C GLU A 504 34.29 -2.50 -8.33
N THR A 505 35.31 -3.10 -7.70
CA THR A 505 35.12 -4.06 -6.62
C THR A 505 35.19 -3.33 -5.29
N THR A 506 34.06 -3.26 -4.59
CA THR A 506 34.04 -2.88 -3.18
C THR A 506 34.78 -3.98 -2.40
N LEU A 507 35.95 -3.67 -1.86
CA LEU A 507 36.63 -4.56 -0.92
C LEU A 507 36.06 -4.30 0.48
N THR A 508 35.34 -5.26 1.03
CA THR A 508 34.97 -5.31 2.44
C THR A 508 36.14 -5.85 3.24
N TYR A 509 36.52 -5.13 4.29
CA TYR A 509 37.47 -5.58 5.28
C TYR A 509 36.67 -6.05 6.48
N ASP A 510 36.60 -7.37 6.64
CA ASP A 510 35.87 -8.00 7.73
C ASP A 510 36.60 -7.70 9.05
N LEU A 511 35.86 -7.10 9.98
CA LEU A 511 36.32 -6.95 11.37
C LEU A 511 36.42 -8.33 12.02
N ALA A 512 37.29 -8.48 13.02
CA ALA A 512 37.37 -9.75 13.73
C ALA A 512 36.01 -10.02 14.39
N ASN A 513 35.35 -11.11 13.98
CA ASN A 513 34.00 -11.46 14.43
C ASN A 513 32.98 -10.30 14.31
N GLY A 514 33.04 -9.53 13.22
CA GLY A 514 32.12 -8.39 12.99
C GLY A 514 30.66 -8.77 12.78
N ASN A 515 30.41 -10.00 12.33
CA ASN A 515 29.09 -10.61 12.20
C ASN A 515 28.66 -11.44 13.42
N PHE A 516 29.47 -11.45 14.49
CA PHE A 516 29.21 -12.09 15.79
C PHE A 516 28.95 -13.61 15.81
N GLU A 517 28.94 -14.30 14.66
CA GLU A 517 28.61 -15.72 14.54
C GLU A 517 29.56 -16.69 15.27
N ASN A 518 30.74 -16.21 15.70
CA ASN A 518 31.63 -17.00 16.56
C ASN A 518 31.31 -16.86 18.07
N GLY A 519 30.24 -16.16 18.42
CA GLY A 519 29.85 -15.86 19.80
C GLY A 519 30.91 -15.03 20.53
N GLN A 520 31.03 -15.24 21.85
CA GLN A 520 32.03 -14.57 22.69
C GLN A 520 33.45 -15.17 22.51
N ASP A 521 34.02 -15.01 21.31
CA ASP A 521 35.34 -15.54 20.93
C ASP A 521 36.54 -14.73 21.47
N GLY A 522 36.26 -13.61 22.14
CA GLY A 522 37.25 -12.67 22.67
C GLY A 522 37.79 -11.67 21.66
N SER A 523 37.25 -11.63 20.42
CA SER A 523 37.56 -10.61 19.42
C SER A 523 36.99 -9.24 19.79
N TRP A 524 35.91 -9.21 20.58
CA TRP A 524 35.32 -8.02 21.16
C TRP A 524 35.44 -8.02 22.68
N THR A 525 35.64 -6.84 23.26
CA THR A 525 35.60 -6.61 24.71
C THR A 525 34.21 -6.12 25.09
N GLU A 526 33.53 -6.90 25.92
CA GLU A 526 32.20 -6.62 26.46
C GLU A 526 32.31 -6.03 27.88
N SER A 527 31.46 -5.05 28.19
CA SER A 527 31.36 -4.45 29.52
C SER A 527 29.90 -4.12 29.80
N SER A 528 29.29 -4.71 30.82
CA SER A 528 27.96 -4.35 31.33
C SER A 528 28.04 -4.00 32.81
N SER A 529 27.41 -2.91 33.24
CA SER A 529 27.30 -2.54 34.67
C SER A 529 26.48 -3.55 35.48
N LYS A 530 25.65 -4.37 34.81
CA LYS A 530 24.85 -5.44 35.40
C LYS A 530 25.51 -6.82 35.29
N GLY A 531 26.60 -6.93 34.55
CA GLY A 531 27.34 -8.17 34.34
C GLY A 531 26.71 -9.10 33.30
N TRP A 532 25.91 -8.56 32.38
CA TRP A 532 25.32 -9.32 31.27
C TRP A 532 26.32 -9.60 30.16
N ASP A 533 26.13 -10.75 29.51
CA ASP A 533 26.72 -11.06 28.22
C ASP A 533 26.02 -10.23 27.15
N LEU A 534 26.79 -9.55 26.29
CA LEU A 534 26.27 -8.63 25.28
C LEU A 534 26.21 -9.28 23.90
N ILE A 535 27.14 -10.18 23.56
CA ILE A 535 27.07 -11.01 22.36
C ILE A 535 26.24 -12.25 22.68
N THR A 536 25.03 -12.30 22.15
CA THR A 536 23.98 -13.21 22.62
C THR A 536 23.44 -14.06 21.47
N ASN A 537 23.15 -15.33 21.76
CA ASN A 537 22.59 -16.24 20.77
C ASN A 537 21.09 -15.96 20.55
N ALA A 538 20.58 -16.25 19.36
CA ALA A 538 19.19 -16.14 18.97
C ALA A 538 18.22 -16.86 19.93
N SER A 539 18.67 -17.90 20.65
CA SER A 539 17.85 -18.58 21.66
C SER A 539 17.50 -17.70 22.86
N ASP A 540 18.36 -16.73 23.18
CA ASP A 540 18.24 -15.87 24.35
C ASP A 540 17.87 -14.41 23.97
N LEU A 541 17.97 -14.07 22.69
CA LEU A 541 17.48 -12.80 22.14
C LEU A 541 15.96 -12.82 21.96
N HIS A 542 15.30 -11.70 22.27
CA HIS A 542 13.88 -11.50 22.00
C HIS A 542 13.58 -11.07 20.55
N ILE A 543 14.59 -11.08 19.69
CA ILE A 543 14.51 -10.80 18.26
C ILE A 543 15.30 -11.85 17.49
N SER A 544 14.99 -12.02 16.19
CA SER A 544 15.87 -12.79 15.30
C SER A 544 17.08 -11.92 14.90
N PRO A 545 18.34 -12.41 15.02
CA PRO A 545 19.52 -11.75 14.47
C PRO A 545 19.36 -11.37 13.00
N HIS A 546 20.08 -10.34 12.55
CA HIS A 546 20.03 -9.89 11.15
C HIS A 546 20.70 -10.94 10.24
N GLY A 547 21.86 -11.43 10.67
CA GLY A 547 22.57 -12.55 10.07
C GLY A 547 22.71 -13.70 11.07
N GLY A 548 22.62 -14.95 10.58
CA GLY A 548 22.99 -16.12 11.35
C GLY A 548 22.21 -16.35 12.66
N ASN A 549 22.92 -16.64 13.76
CA ASN A 549 22.33 -16.98 15.06
C ASN A 549 22.85 -16.13 16.22
N TRP A 550 23.72 -15.15 16.00
CA TRP A 550 24.29 -14.32 17.06
C TRP A 550 24.16 -12.85 16.71
N ALA A 551 23.78 -12.05 17.69
CA ALA A 551 23.81 -10.61 17.57
C ALA A 551 24.19 -10.00 18.91
N VAL A 552 24.45 -8.69 18.91
CA VAL A 552 24.72 -7.96 20.14
C VAL A 552 23.42 -7.37 20.67
N TRP A 553 23.21 -7.44 21.98
CA TRP A 553 22.14 -6.78 22.71
C TRP A 553 22.73 -5.83 23.75
N LEU A 554 22.59 -4.53 23.53
CA LEU A 554 22.95 -3.49 24.50
C LEU A 554 21.65 -2.96 25.13
N GLY A 555 21.61 -2.87 26.46
CA GLY A 555 20.41 -2.51 27.21
C GLY A 555 19.59 -3.74 27.56
N GLY A 556 18.27 -3.58 27.64
CA GLY A 556 17.38 -4.66 28.07
C GLY A 556 17.20 -4.74 29.59
N ASP A 557 17.90 -3.91 30.34
CA ASP A 557 17.69 -3.67 31.76
C ASP A 557 17.71 -2.15 32.07
N ASN A 558 17.04 -1.77 33.15
CA ASN A 558 17.00 -0.38 33.59
C ASN A 558 18.31 -0.01 34.31
N ASP A 559 18.75 1.24 34.14
CA ASP A 559 19.98 1.80 34.73
C ASP A 559 21.22 0.98 34.32
N GLU A 560 21.30 0.64 33.04
CA GLU A 560 22.40 -0.10 32.46
C GLU A 560 23.35 0.82 31.69
N ILE A 561 24.65 0.60 31.94
CA ILE A 561 25.71 1.14 31.12
C ILE A 561 26.44 -0.08 30.54
N ALA A 562 26.30 -0.26 29.25
CA ALA A 562 26.94 -1.36 28.54
C ALA A 562 27.75 -0.86 27.35
N ALA A 563 28.82 -1.55 27.01
CA ALA A 563 29.71 -1.21 25.92
C ALA A 563 30.35 -2.46 25.30
N LEU A 564 30.44 -2.44 23.99
CA LEU A 564 31.14 -3.41 23.16
C LEU A 564 32.25 -2.67 22.41
N SER A 565 33.48 -3.22 22.43
CA SER A 565 34.62 -2.55 21.79
C SER A 565 35.63 -3.49 21.14
N GLN A 566 36.27 -3.03 20.07
CA GLN A 566 37.34 -3.72 19.37
C GLN A 566 38.37 -2.72 18.82
N GLN A 567 39.65 -3.09 18.83
CA GLN A 567 40.68 -2.32 18.13
C GLN A 567 40.63 -2.61 16.63
N VAL A 568 40.33 -1.59 15.84
CA VAL A 568 40.16 -1.69 14.39
C VAL A 568 41.22 -0.85 13.69
N THR A 569 41.95 -1.43 12.75
CA THR A 569 42.83 -0.67 11.87
C THR A 569 42.08 -0.30 10.61
N ILE A 570 41.83 0.99 10.41
CA ILE A 570 41.11 1.49 9.23
C ILE A 570 42.05 1.41 8.02
N PRO A 571 41.70 0.63 6.97
CA PRO A 571 42.52 0.53 5.76
C PRO A 571 42.81 1.90 5.13
N SER A 572 43.93 2.01 4.42
CA SER A 572 44.30 3.25 3.72
C SER A 572 43.32 3.66 2.61
N SER A 573 42.43 2.75 2.20
CA SER A 573 41.39 2.97 1.19
C SER A 573 39.97 2.92 1.75
N ALA A 574 39.79 2.71 3.06
CA ALA A 574 38.45 2.63 3.65
C ALA A 574 37.79 3.98 3.77
N ALA A 575 36.50 4.00 3.48
CA ALA A 575 35.68 5.20 3.47
C ALA A 575 34.49 5.07 4.42
N THR A 576 34.00 3.85 4.70
CA THR A 576 32.72 3.68 5.39
C THR A 576 32.75 2.57 6.44
N LEU A 577 32.31 2.88 7.66
CA LEU A 577 31.93 1.90 8.68
C LEU A 577 30.45 1.56 8.48
N ASN A 578 30.12 0.28 8.37
CA ASN A 578 28.77 -0.21 8.14
C ASN A 578 28.37 -1.15 9.28
N TYR A 579 27.13 -1.08 9.74
CA TYR A 579 26.56 -2.03 10.70
C TYR A 579 25.03 -2.02 10.62
N TRP A 580 24.41 -3.10 11.08
CA TRP A 580 22.97 -3.20 11.25
C TRP A 580 22.60 -2.97 12.71
N TYR A 581 21.49 -2.29 12.96
CA TYR A 581 21.01 -2.02 14.30
C TYR A 581 19.48 -2.09 14.39
N TRP A 582 18.96 -2.34 15.59
CA TRP A 582 17.53 -2.30 15.90
C TRP A 582 17.32 -1.55 17.22
N ILE A 583 16.41 -0.58 17.23
CA ILE A 583 15.98 0.13 18.45
C ILE A 583 14.59 -0.36 18.87
N SER A 584 14.49 -0.82 20.12
CA SER A 584 13.24 -1.18 20.77
C SER A 584 13.21 -0.61 22.18
N SER A 585 12.50 0.48 22.37
CA SER A 585 12.41 1.25 23.60
C SER A 585 10.96 1.51 23.98
N GLU A 586 10.69 1.46 25.28
CA GLU A 586 9.43 1.84 25.91
C GLU A 586 9.46 3.29 26.45
N ASP A 587 10.61 3.95 26.38
CA ASP A 587 10.82 5.25 27.01
C ASP A 587 10.51 6.44 26.08
N ALA A 588 10.33 7.62 26.65
CA ALA A 588 10.20 8.88 25.94
C ALA A 588 11.59 9.37 25.47
N CYS A 589 11.62 10.21 24.44
CA CYS A 589 12.90 10.69 23.93
C CYS A 589 13.60 11.63 24.92
N GLY A 590 14.90 11.41 25.10
CA GLY A 590 15.78 12.30 25.85
C GLY A 590 16.45 11.67 27.07
N PHE A 591 16.06 10.45 27.43
CA PHE A 591 16.48 9.77 28.66
C PHE A 591 17.54 8.70 28.37
N ASP A 592 17.30 7.84 27.39
CA ASP A 592 18.21 6.75 27.04
C ASP A 592 18.94 7.00 25.71
N TYR A 593 20.21 6.57 25.65
CA TYR A 593 21.04 6.80 24.47
C TYR A 593 21.97 5.64 24.14
N ALA A 594 22.12 5.37 22.84
CA ALA A 594 23.21 4.56 22.31
C ALA A 594 24.20 5.41 21.51
N TYR A 595 25.45 4.97 21.45
CA TYR A 595 26.57 5.72 20.90
C TYR A 595 27.47 4.81 20.07
N VAL A 596 28.00 5.36 18.98
CA VAL A 596 29.07 4.75 18.20
C VAL A 596 30.25 5.71 18.17
N ARG A 597 31.42 5.23 18.58
CA ARG A 597 32.59 6.06 18.85
C ARG A 597 33.86 5.43 18.28
N PHE A 598 34.80 6.29 17.90
CA PHE A 598 36.21 5.93 17.77
C PHE A 598 37.00 6.54 18.93
N GLY A 599 37.41 5.70 19.88
CA GLY A 599 37.92 6.11 21.18
C GLY A 599 36.91 7.02 21.89
N THR A 600 37.30 8.28 22.12
CA THR A 600 36.42 9.30 22.73
C THR A 600 35.63 10.13 21.72
N THR A 601 35.86 9.94 20.42
CA THR A 601 35.21 10.73 19.37
C THR A 601 33.86 10.12 19.00
N MET A 602 32.79 10.89 19.19
CA MET A 602 31.43 10.49 18.80
C MET A 602 31.28 10.48 17.28
N LEU A 603 30.94 9.32 16.72
CA LEU A 603 30.60 9.19 15.31
C LEU A 603 29.09 9.28 15.09
N LYS A 604 28.30 8.65 15.98
CA LYS A 604 26.85 8.65 15.94
C LYS A 604 26.27 8.53 17.35
N SER A 605 25.13 9.17 17.57
CA SER A 605 24.30 8.98 18.76
C SER A 605 22.87 8.65 18.34
N TYR A 606 22.23 7.79 19.11
CA TYR A 606 20.83 7.41 18.99
C TYR A 606 20.12 7.76 20.28
N ASN A 607 18.97 8.40 20.17
CA ASN A 607 18.07 8.62 21.30
C ASN A 607 17.09 7.44 21.31
N LEU A 608 17.16 6.61 22.34
CA LEU A 608 16.38 5.38 22.45
C LEU A 608 15.04 5.73 23.07
N CYS A 609 14.00 5.75 22.25
CA CYS A 609 12.65 6.07 22.67
C CYS A 609 11.62 5.47 21.73
N GLU A 610 10.38 5.36 22.19
CA GLU A 610 9.27 4.74 21.48
C GLU A 610 9.09 5.30 20.06
N SER A 611 9.19 6.62 19.88
CA SER A 611 9.05 7.26 18.56
C SER A 611 10.25 7.05 17.62
N ASN A 612 11.38 6.57 18.15
CA ASN A 612 12.58 6.24 17.37
C ASN A 612 12.77 4.72 17.21
N ASN A 613 11.80 3.90 17.65
CA ASN A 613 11.84 2.47 17.40
C ASN A 613 11.92 2.19 15.90
N THR A 614 12.82 1.29 15.52
CA THR A 614 13.11 1.03 14.11
C THR A 614 12.12 0.04 13.47
N SER A 615 11.29 -0.61 14.29
CA SER A 615 10.31 -1.64 13.88
C SER A 615 10.94 -2.79 13.06
N GLY A 616 12.23 -3.04 13.25
CA GLY A 616 13.02 -3.96 12.42
C GLY A 616 14.52 -3.62 12.45
N TRP A 617 15.31 -4.49 11.84
CA TRP A 617 16.72 -4.21 11.55
C TRP A 617 16.85 -3.11 10.50
N THR A 618 17.73 -2.16 10.74
CA THR A 618 18.06 -1.09 9.82
C THR A 618 19.58 -0.92 9.73
N SER A 619 20.11 -0.48 8.60
CA SER A 619 21.55 -0.33 8.40
C SER A 619 22.00 1.10 8.63
N GLN A 620 23.23 1.27 9.13
CA GLN A 620 23.90 2.54 9.25
C GLN A 620 25.23 2.51 8.54
N GLN A 621 25.53 3.59 7.84
CA GLN A 621 26.81 3.84 7.21
C GLN A 621 27.40 5.15 7.77
N ILE A 622 28.66 5.12 8.18
CA ILE A 622 29.38 6.28 8.73
C ILE A 622 30.66 6.50 7.93
N ASP A 623 30.85 7.72 7.40
CA ASP A 623 32.10 8.11 6.77
C ASP A 623 33.24 8.12 7.81
N VAL A 624 34.24 7.28 7.58
CA VAL A 624 35.43 7.13 8.43
C VAL A 624 36.72 7.47 7.68
N THR A 625 36.63 8.17 6.55
CA THR A 625 37.77 8.60 5.72
C THR A 625 38.81 9.38 6.52
N GLY A 626 38.37 10.16 7.53
CA GLY A 626 39.28 10.92 8.42
C GLY A 626 40.20 10.05 9.30
N TRP A 627 39.94 8.74 9.37
CA TRP A 627 40.66 7.80 10.24
C TRP A 627 41.51 6.79 9.46
N GLN A 628 41.67 6.96 8.15
CA GLN A 628 42.47 6.08 7.30
C GLN A 628 43.89 5.85 7.83
N SER A 629 44.34 4.59 7.76
CA SER A 629 45.64 4.12 8.24
C SER A 629 45.87 4.30 9.75
N GLN A 630 44.82 4.57 10.53
CA GLN A 630 44.89 4.63 11.99
C GLN A 630 44.32 3.36 12.61
N THR A 631 44.89 2.93 13.73
CA THR A 631 44.28 1.94 14.61
C THR A 631 43.49 2.68 15.68
N VAL A 632 42.18 2.44 15.72
CA VAL A 632 41.23 3.11 16.60
C VAL A 632 40.38 2.09 17.33
N GLU A 633 39.95 2.43 18.54
CA GLU A 633 39.01 1.61 19.29
C GLU A 633 37.60 1.93 18.79
N LEU A 634 36.98 1.01 18.05
CA LEU A 634 35.56 1.07 17.72
C LEU A 634 34.77 0.66 18.96
N ASN A 635 33.90 1.56 19.42
CA ASN A 635 33.09 1.37 20.62
C ASN A 635 31.61 1.63 20.30
N PHE A 636 30.77 0.64 20.60
CA PHE A 636 29.32 0.78 20.68
C PHE A 636 28.97 0.79 22.16
N ALA A 637 28.18 1.77 22.61
CA ALA A 637 27.84 1.90 24.02
C ALA A 637 26.40 2.35 24.20
N ILE A 638 25.82 2.01 25.34
CA ILE A 638 24.49 2.44 25.78
C ILE A 638 24.58 3.00 27.20
N GLU A 639 23.75 4.00 27.47
CA GLU A 639 23.47 4.51 28.80
C GLU A 639 21.94 4.60 28.92
N THR A 640 21.35 3.78 29.79
CA THR A 640 19.92 3.83 30.13
C THR A 640 19.72 4.39 31.54
N ASP A 641 18.55 4.98 31.79
CA ASP A 641 18.12 5.41 33.10
C ASP A 641 17.24 4.34 33.79
N TRP A 642 16.74 4.64 34.99
CA TRP A 642 16.03 3.69 35.84
C TRP A 642 14.55 3.48 35.47
N ILE A 643 14.04 4.21 34.48
CA ILE A 643 12.62 4.31 34.09
C ILE A 643 12.43 3.74 32.68
N LEU A 644 11.63 2.66 32.59
CA LEU A 644 11.27 2.00 31.32
C LEU A 644 12.48 1.42 30.57
N ASN A 645 12.24 0.38 29.77
CA ASN A 645 13.33 -0.39 29.19
C ASN A 645 13.67 0.10 27.77
N SER A 646 14.95 0.14 27.45
CA SER A 646 15.46 0.47 26.12
C SER A 646 16.48 -0.56 25.66
N ASN A 647 16.35 -0.95 24.39
CA ASN A 647 17.17 -1.97 23.75
C ASN A 647 17.79 -1.40 22.48
N PHE A 648 19.09 -1.67 22.30
CA PHE A 648 19.83 -1.40 21.09
C PHE A 648 20.55 -2.68 20.66
N PHE A 649 20.04 -3.31 19.59
CA PHE A 649 20.66 -4.49 19.02
C PHE A 649 21.61 -4.10 17.89
N LEU A 650 22.68 -4.86 17.71
CA LEU A 650 23.73 -4.60 16.72
C LEU A 650 24.17 -5.89 16.04
N ASP A 651 24.39 -5.84 14.72
CA ASP A 651 24.83 -6.99 13.93
C ASP A 651 25.64 -6.57 12.68
N ASP A 652 26.37 -7.50 12.07
CA ASP A 652 27.05 -7.36 10.77
C ASP A 652 27.91 -6.08 10.61
N VAL A 653 28.83 -5.85 11.57
CA VAL A 653 29.74 -4.71 11.58
C VAL A 653 30.92 -4.94 10.63
N SER A 654 31.12 -4.03 9.68
CA SER A 654 32.19 -4.11 8.68
C SER A 654 32.75 -2.74 8.28
N VAL A 655 33.95 -2.72 7.70
CA VAL A 655 34.54 -1.52 7.10
C VAL A 655 34.77 -1.76 5.61
N SER A 656 34.28 -0.85 4.76
CA SER A 656 34.39 -1.00 3.30
C SER A 656 35.16 0.14 2.63
N THR A 657 35.75 -0.18 1.47
CA THR A 657 36.54 0.73 0.63
C THR A 657 35.88 0.90 -0.74
N ILE A 658 36.00 2.09 -1.33
CA ILE A 658 35.75 2.30 -2.76
C ILE A 658 37.11 2.16 -3.45
N ALA A 659 37.23 1.24 -4.41
CA ALA A 659 38.49 1.06 -5.14
C ALA A 659 38.75 2.24 -6.09
N THR A 660 39.78 3.04 -5.83
CA THR A 660 40.28 4.02 -6.80
C THR A 660 40.81 3.28 -8.05
N PRO A 661 40.45 3.69 -9.28
CA PRO A 661 41.00 3.05 -10.47
C PRO A 661 42.51 3.30 -10.55
N LEU A 662 43.28 2.21 -10.64
CA LEU A 662 44.71 2.28 -10.94
C LEU A 662 44.88 2.91 -12.32
N ALA A 663 45.59 4.04 -12.40
CA ALA A 663 45.93 4.68 -13.66
C ALA A 663 46.73 3.68 -14.54
N LEU A 664 46.18 3.35 -15.71
CA LEU A 664 46.83 2.46 -16.68
C LEU A 664 48.19 3.04 -17.11
N PRO A 665 49.25 2.22 -17.25
CA PRO A 665 50.50 2.67 -17.84
C PRO A 665 50.28 2.95 -19.33
N ILE A 666 50.71 4.14 -19.76
CA ILE A 666 50.71 4.58 -21.16
C ILE A 666 51.52 3.57 -21.98
N SER A 667 50.86 2.87 -22.91
CA SER A 667 51.54 1.97 -23.86
C SER A 667 52.38 2.77 -24.87
N PRO A 668 53.56 2.28 -25.28
CA PRO A 668 54.45 3.01 -26.18
C PRO A 668 53.94 3.00 -27.61
N ALA A 669 54.09 4.14 -28.28
CA ALA A 669 53.71 4.38 -29.67
C ALA A 669 54.34 3.35 -30.63
N LEU A 670 53.49 2.73 -31.47
CA LEU A 670 53.92 1.92 -32.61
C LEU A 670 54.63 2.80 -33.63
N SER A 671 55.93 2.56 -33.84
CA SER A 671 56.70 3.18 -34.92
C SER A 671 56.30 2.57 -36.26
N GLY A 672 55.70 3.38 -37.13
CA GLY A 672 55.51 3.02 -38.54
C GLY A 672 56.85 2.98 -39.30
N LYS A 673 57.05 1.94 -40.12
CA LYS A 673 57.98 1.97 -41.25
C LYS A 673 57.19 1.79 -42.56
N PRO A 674 57.60 2.46 -43.67
CA PRO A 674 56.76 2.62 -44.84
C PRO A 674 56.89 1.47 -45.84
N ALA A 675 55.82 1.25 -46.59
CA ALA A 675 55.71 0.30 -47.68
C ALA A 675 56.59 0.69 -48.88
N THR A 676 57.25 -0.30 -49.48
CA THR A 676 57.87 -0.20 -50.81
C THR A 676 57.46 -1.40 -51.66
N GLY A 677 57.02 -1.12 -52.88
CA GLY A 677 57.22 -2.02 -54.03
C GLY A 677 55.97 -2.68 -54.60
N ALA A 678 55.26 -1.95 -55.47
CA ALA A 678 54.37 -2.55 -56.45
C ALA A 678 55.18 -3.10 -57.65
N THR A 679 54.79 -4.27 -58.17
CA THR A 679 55.02 -4.59 -59.59
C THR A 679 53.91 -5.49 -60.12
N ILE A 680 53.29 -5.01 -61.20
CA ILE A 680 52.24 -5.65 -62.02
C ILE A 680 52.92 -6.42 -63.16
N PRO A 681 52.42 -7.60 -63.57
CA PRO A 681 52.56 -8.05 -64.95
C PRO A 681 51.25 -7.90 -65.74
N LYS A 682 51.36 -7.28 -66.92
CA LYS A 682 50.36 -7.27 -67.99
C LYS A 682 50.09 -8.70 -68.49
N GLY A 683 48.85 -8.91 -68.99
CA GLY A 683 48.35 -10.16 -69.59
C GLY A 683 49.22 -10.72 -70.72
N THR A 684 48.97 -11.93 -71.22
CA THR A 684 47.70 -12.45 -71.74
C THR A 684 47.82 -13.97 -71.92
N GLN A 685 46.66 -14.64 -71.91
CA GLN A 685 46.40 -16.10 -71.94
C GLN A 685 46.58 -16.83 -70.61
#